data_AF-A0A8J6F9Q0-F1
#
_entry.id   AF-A0A8J6F9Q0-F1
#
_cell.length_a   1.000
_cell.length_b   1.000
_cell.length_c   1.000
_cell.angle_alpha   90.00
_cell.angle_beta   90.00
_cell.angle_gamma   90.00
#
_symmetry.space_group_name_H-M   'P 1'
#
loop_
_entity.id
_entity.type
_entity.pdbx_description
1 polymer ?
#
loop_
_entity_poly.entity_id
_entity_poly.type
_entity_poly.pdbx_seq_one_letter_code
_entity_poly.pdbx_strand_id
1 'polypeptide(L)'
;MAEQVPETISFPAEEEKILQLWKDLDCFQECLKQSKNKPRYTFYDGPPFATGLPHYGHILAGTIKDIVTRFAHQSGFHVERKFGWDCHGLPVEYEIDKTLGIKGPEDVAKMGIAEYNKQCRGIVMRYSQDWEITVTRLGRWIDFKNDYKTLYPWFMESVWWVFKQLYDKGLVYRGVKVMPYSTACNTPLSNFESNQNYKDVQDPSVIVTFPLVEDPSVSLVAWTTTPWTLPSNMALCVNPELTYVQLKDKSNGNVYILMEARLSSLYKTDAQYTILDRFPGITLKGKRYQPLFDYFAKAAERGAFTVVCDNYVKSDDGTGVVHQAPYFGADDYRVCMNFGIIQKDSVPVCPVNASGCFSEEVTDFAGQYVKDADKDIIKMLKERSRLVHSSTYTHSYPFCWRSETPLIYKAVPSWFVRVEHMVDKLLQNNSQCYWVPEFVREKRFGNWLKEARDWAISRNRYWGTPIPLWVSEDFEEVVCVGSVAELEELTSCKITDLHRESVDHLTIPSRCGKGVLRRVTEVFDCWFESGSMPYAQVHYPFQNRREFEDAFPADFIAEGIDQTRGWFYTLLVLSTALFGQPPFKNVIVNGLVLASDGQKMSKSKKNYPDPMHVVNSYGADALRLYLINSPVVRAENLRFKEEGVRDILKDVFLPWYNAFRFLMQNIYRLHKEEGIQFLYNESLAKPSSNIMDNWILSFTQSLIHFFKEEMTAYRLYTVVPRLVRFVDILTNWYVRMNRRRLKGEGGTDDCLMALETLFSVLFSMCRLMAPFTPFITEMMFQRLKLLLDPTSVQEKDSQSIHYLMLPPVRENLINQKIENAVSRMQSVIELGRVIRDRKTLPIKYPLKEVVVIHQEAESLADIKSLEKYILEELNVRKVTVSTDKNKYGIRLRAEPDHMVLGKRLKGAFKSVMAAIKELKSEQLEEFQKMGSITVEGHELHEEDVRLLYTFDQSADGNSTQFETHSDAQVLVLLDVTPDQAMLDEGVAREVINRIQKLRKKGNLVPTDEITVHYQVEPQEGYLYSVIQGHTDFILATVKSPLVPHAAPPSSNVIIKEKTQLKGSDLEITLVRGSSPAMDGPSCAYVKLHIAANGTEQSGFLLLENPKGAAISSLSELKAAVSSIFQLKIPRLSVYDDKKELHSDADLLSLNGKLLHVTSEAVPVVPSNGGQLDCQYVNLRLLSTEAQGTLLLQNPVGQNALSSQGLYHEVARVFGLRSRRFRLYLDAAMSGEVTCGAALPDLHTKTLYVHVLPTTAEC
;
A
#
# COMPACT_ATOMS: atom_id res chain seq x y z
N MET A 1 8.18 20.20 25.31
CA MET A 1 6.77 20.48 25.69
C MET A 1 5.86 19.86 24.65
N ALA A 2 4.69 19.35 25.04
CA ALA A 2 3.75 18.74 24.10
C ALA A 2 3.16 19.81 23.16
N GLU A 3 3.34 19.61 21.85
CA GLU A 3 2.81 20.51 20.82
C GLU A 3 1.43 20.04 20.35
N GLN A 4 0.53 20.99 20.11
CA GLN A 4 -0.78 20.70 19.54
C GLN A 4 -0.64 20.25 18.07
N VAL A 5 -1.38 19.22 17.71
CA VAL A 5 -1.32 18.60 16.37
C VAL A 5 -2.57 19.01 15.55
N PRO A 6 -2.43 19.35 14.25
CA PRO A 6 -3.56 19.73 13.38
C PRO A 6 -4.69 18.70 13.33
N GLU A 7 -5.91 19.16 13.09
CA GLU A 7 -7.07 18.25 12.88
C GLU A 7 -7.09 17.62 11.50
N THR A 8 -6.68 18.39 10.49
CA THR A 8 -6.53 17.95 9.11
C THR A 8 -5.04 17.84 8.77
N ILE A 9 -4.68 16.80 8.03
CA ILE A 9 -3.29 16.53 7.63
C ILE A 9 -3.22 16.32 6.11
N SER A 10 -2.19 16.91 5.50
CA SER A 10 -1.76 16.58 4.14
C SER A 10 -0.54 15.67 4.23
N PHE A 11 -0.73 14.36 4.02
CA PHE A 11 0.37 13.40 4.06
C PHE A 11 1.49 13.76 3.05
N PRO A 12 1.21 14.08 1.77
CA PRO A 12 2.27 14.45 0.83
C PRO A 12 3.12 15.64 1.29
N ALA A 13 2.51 16.66 1.90
CA ALA A 13 3.23 17.84 2.37
C ALA A 13 4.08 17.55 3.62
N GLU A 14 3.62 16.68 4.52
CA GLU A 14 4.43 16.24 5.66
C GLU A 14 5.61 15.36 5.20
N GLU A 15 5.43 14.51 4.20
CA GLU A 15 6.53 13.72 3.62
C GLU A 15 7.65 14.61 3.07
N GLU A 16 7.33 15.72 2.40
CA GLU A 16 8.33 16.68 1.90
C GLU A 16 9.12 17.35 3.03
N LYS A 17 8.47 17.69 4.15
CA LYS A 17 9.16 18.21 5.34
C LYS A 17 10.10 17.18 5.93
N ILE A 18 9.69 15.92 5.96
CA ILE A 18 10.54 14.82 6.44
C ILE A 18 11.71 14.56 5.49
N LEU A 19 11.52 14.66 4.17
CA LEU A 19 12.63 14.59 3.21
C LEU A 19 13.65 15.70 3.46
N GLN A 20 13.19 16.92 3.73
CA GLN A 20 14.09 18.03 4.07
C GLN A 20 14.85 17.74 5.38
N LEU A 21 14.16 17.24 6.42
CA LEU A 21 14.79 16.82 7.67
C LEU A 21 15.87 15.76 7.44
N TRP A 22 15.57 14.69 6.69
CA TRP A 22 16.55 13.64 6.40
C TRP A 22 17.75 14.15 5.62
N LYS A 23 17.55 15.15 4.74
CA LYS A 23 18.63 15.81 4.02
C LYS A 23 19.49 16.66 4.95
N ASP A 24 18.88 17.43 5.85
CA ASP A 24 19.60 18.29 6.79
C ASP A 24 20.43 17.46 7.80
N LEU A 25 19.95 16.28 8.17
CA LEU A 25 20.63 15.34 9.07
C LEU A 25 21.60 14.37 8.37
N ASP A 26 21.65 14.37 7.03
CA ASP A 26 22.30 13.32 6.23
C ASP A 26 21.96 11.90 6.71
N CYS A 27 20.66 11.67 6.93
CA CYS A 27 20.15 10.62 7.81
C CYS A 27 20.57 9.20 7.37
N PHE A 28 20.59 8.94 6.06
CA PHE A 28 21.03 7.66 5.52
C PHE A 28 22.52 7.39 5.79
N GLN A 29 23.39 8.38 5.58
CA GLN A 29 24.83 8.22 5.80
C GLN A 29 25.16 8.11 7.29
N GLU A 30 24.44 8.83 8.15
CA GLU A 30 24.59 8.69 9.60
C GLU A 30 24.17 7.28 10.06
N CYS A 31 23.12 6.67 9.48
CA CYS A 31 22.79 5.26 9.75
C CYS A 31 23.94 4.29 9.39
N LEU A 32 24.58 4.49 8.24
CA LEU A 32 25.73 3.68 7.82
C LEU A 32 26.92 3.86 8.79
N LYS A 33 27.19 5.09 9.21
CA LYS A 33 28.24 5.42 10.17
C LYS A 33 28.00 4.80 11.54
N GLN A 34 26.78 4.89 12.08
CA GLN A 34 26.41 4.29 13.37
C GLN A 34 26.52 2.75 13.36
N SER A 35 26.33 2.12 12.21
CA SER A 35 26.38 0.66 12.06
C SER A 35 27.74 0.11 11.64
N LYS A 36 28.76 0.93 11.34
CA LYS A 36 30.04 0.52 10.74
C LYS A 36 30.74 -0.69 11.40
N ASN A 37 30.61 -0.84 12.72
CA ASN A 37 31.25 -1.91 13.49
C ASN A 37 30.30 -3.08 13.82
N LYS A 38 29.09 -3.10 13.24
CA LYS A 38 28.12 -4.19 13.38
C LYS A 38 28.36 -5.27 12.31
N PRO A 39 27.84 -6.50 12.48
CA PRO A 39 27.94 -7.54 11.46
C PRO A 39 27.41 -7.06 10.10
N ARG A 40 28.11 -7.41 9.01
CA ARG A 40 27.69 -7.04 7.65
C ARG A 40 26.47 -7.84 7.23
N TYR A 41 25.57 -7.19 6.50
CA TYR A 41 24.48 -7.81 5.76
C TYR A 41 24.58 -7.36 4.31
N THR A 42 24.93 -8.29 3.42
CA THR A 42 25.21 -7.99 2.02
C THR A 42 23.91 -8.03 1.21
N PHE A 43 23.62 -6.93 0.51
CA PHE A 43 22.46 -6.79 -0.35
C PHE A 43 22.92 -6.45 -1.77
N TYR A 44 22.41 -7.15 -2.78
CA TYR A 44 22.61 -6.78 -4.18
C TYR A 44 21.34 -6.17 -4.76
N ASP A 45 21.50 -4.97 -5.32
CA ASP A 45 20.45 -4.28 -6.05
C ASP A 45 20.48 -4.71 -7.51
N GLY A 46 19.42 -5.35 -8.02
CA GLY A 46 19.29 -5.66 -9.44
C GLY A 46 19.28 -4.36 -10.25
N PRO A 47 20.23 -4.15 -11.17
CA PRO A 47 20.38 -2.86 -11.84
C PRO A 47 19.26 -2.65 -12.87
N PRO A 48 18.38 -1.64 -12.72
CA PRO A 48 17.42 -1.31 -13.78
C PRO A 48 18.11 -0.78 -15.04
N PHE A 49 17.45 -0.97 -16.18
CA PHE A 49 17.84 -0.33 -17.43
C PHE A 49 17.63 1.18 -17.37
N ALA A 50 18.64 1.95 -17.77
CA ALA A 50 18.56 3.41 -17.87
C ALA A 50 17.87 3.88 -19.17
N THR A 51 16.67 3.39 -19.45
CA THR A 51 15.94 3.63 -20.71
C THR A 51 14.64 4.42 -20.56
N GLY A 52 14.24 4.72 -19.32
CA GLY A 52 13.11 5.61 -19.09
C GLY A 52 12.68 5.68 -17.62
N LEU A 53 11.73 6.58 -17.33
CA LEU A 53 11.15 6.76 -15.99
C LEU A 53 10.63 5.48 -15.33
N PRO A 54 10.67 5.39 -13.98
CA PRO A 54 10.19 4.24 -13.23
C PRO A 54 8.67 4.07 -13.36
N HIS A 55 8.19 2.83 -13.19
CA HIS A 55 6.78 2.46 -13.17
C HIS A 55 6.49 1.63 -11.90
N TYR A 56 5.23 1.29 -11.62
CA TYR A 56 4.85 0.60 -10.38
C TYR A 56 5.60 -0.73 -10.11
N GLY A 57 6.02 -1.47 -11.15
CA GLY A 57 6.91 -2.62 -10.97
C GLY A 57 8.28 -2.26 -10.34
N HIS A 58 8.93 -1.19 -10.79
CA HIS A 58 10.19 -0.70 -10.19
C HIS A 58 9.97 -0.19 -8.76
N ILE A 59 8.85 0.48 -8.52
CA ILE A 59 8.49 1.01 -7.20
C ILE A 59 8.27 -0.12 -6.20
N LEU A 60 7.56 -1.18 -6.60
CA LEU A 60 7.35 -2.37 -5.80
C LEU A 60 8.67 -3.05 -5.43
N ALA A 61 9.51 -3.37 -6.42
CA ALA A 61 10.80 -4.01 -6.16
C ALA A 61 11.68 -3.13 -5.25
N GLY A 62 11.74 -1.83 -5.53
CA GLY A 62 12.46 -0.85 -4.70
C GLY A 62 11.91 -0.78 -3.26
N THR A 63 10.60 -0.85 -3.07
CA THR A 63 9.95 -0.82 -1.75
C THR A 63 10.29 -2.07 -0.95
N ILE A 64 10.24 -3.26 -1.55
CA ILE A 64 10.64 -4.52 -0.89
C ILE A 64 12.12 -4.45 -0.47
N LYS A 65 12.99 -4.01 -1.38
CA LYS A 65 14.44 -3.87 -1.13
C LYS A 65 14.72 -2.89 0.02
N ASP A 66 14.01 -1.77 0.07
CA ASP A 66 14.13 -0.79 1.15
C ASP A 66 13.60 -1.32 2.49
N ILE A 67 12.44 -1.99 2.52
CA ILE A 67 11.87 -2.58 3.73
C ILE A 67 12.83 -3.57 4.38
N VAL A 68 13.34 -4.53 3.60
CA VAL A 68 14.21 -5.59 4.13
C VAL A 68 15.53 -5.01 4.61
N THR A 69 16.12 -4.06 3.88
CA THR A 69 17.42 -3.46 4.28
C THR A 69 17.29 -2.51 5.46
N ARG A 70 16.16 -1.79 5.62
CA ARG A 70 15.83 -1.03 6.84
C ARG A 70 15.62 -1.97 8.03
N PHE A 71 14.87 -3.05 7.86
CA PHE A 71 14.67 -4.07 8.88
C PHE A 71 16.00 -4.69 9.33
N ALA A 72 16.87 -5.07 8.39
CA ALA A 72 18.19 -5.61 8.72
C ALA A 72 19.04 -4.60 9.51
N HIS A 73 19.04 -3.32 9.12
CA HIS A 73 19.72 -2.28 9.89
C HIS A 73 19.19 -2.17 11.33
N GLN A 74 17.87 -2.07 11.50
CA GLN A 74 17.22 -1.98 12.82
C GLN A 74 17.31 -3.28 13.63
N SER A 75 17.68 -4.39 12.99
CA SER A 75 17.98 -5.67 13.64
C SER A 75 19.46 -5.80 14.05
N GLY A 76 20.27 -4.75 13.85
CA GLY A 76 21.64 -4.69 14.32
C GLY A 76 22.71 -5.03 13.28
N PHE A 77 22.43 -4.89 11.99
CA PHE A 77 23.41 -5.12 10.93
C PHE A 77 23.93 -3.81 10.29
N HIS A 78 25.13 -3.89 9.70
CA HIS A 78 25.63 -2.90 8.75
C HIS A 78 25.19 -3.29 7.34
N VAL A 79 24.38 -2.44 6.70
CA VAL A 79 23.76 -2.73 5.40
C VAL A 79 24.16 -1.67 4.39
N GLU A 80 25.15 -1.98 3.57
CA GLU A 80 25.55 -1.12 2.44
C GLU A 80 24.53 -1.24 1.31
N ARG A 81 24.16 -0.10 0.71
CA ARG A 81 23.08 -0.01 -0.29
C ARG A 81 23.54 0.86 -1.44
N LYS A 82 24.11 0.25 -2.47
CA LYS A 82 24.57 0.92 -3.70
C LYS A 82 23.54 0.75 -4.81
N PHE A 83 23.18 1.84 -5.49
CA PHE A 83 22.33 1.76 -6.66
C PHE A 83 23.13 1.25 -7.87
N GLY A 84 22.48 0.46 -8.72
CA GLY A 84 23.07 -0.09 -9.93
C GLY A 84 22.40 0.38 -11.20
N TRP A 85 23.15 0.48 -12.29
CA TRP A 85 22.59 0.78 -13.61
C TRP A 85 23.06 -0.20 -14.67
N ASP A 86 22.10 -0.79 -15.38
CA ASP A 86 22.36 -1.53 -16.60
C ASP A 86 22.30 -0.54 -17.77
N CYS A 87 23.48 -0.16 -18.24
CA CYS A 87 23.67 0.95 -19.16
C CYS A 87 23.82 0.51 -20.61
N HIS A 88 23.93 -0.79 -20.88
CA HIS A 88 24.32 -1.33 -22.18
C HIS A 88 23.23 -2.13 -22.87
N GLY A 89 23.49 -2.50 -24.12
CA GLY A 89 22.70 -3.46 -24.86
C GLY A 89 21.46 -2.89 -25.54
N LEU A 90 20.67 -3.82 -26.08
CA LEU A 90 19.56 -3.54 -26.97
C LEU A 90 18.52 -2.55 -26.42
N PRO A 91 18.13 -2.56 -25.13
CA PRO A 91 17.14 -1.60 -24.64
C PRO A 91 17.55 -0.13 -24.82
N VAL A 92 18.82 0.21 -24.59
CA VAL A 92 19.33 1.59 -24.74
C VAL A 92 19.48 1.94 -26.22
N GLU A 93 20.10 1.05 -26.99
CA GLU A 93 20.26 1.25 -28.43
C GLU A 93 18.92 1.37 -29.15
N TYR A 94 17.88 0.65 -28.73
CA TYR A 94 16.55 0.73 -29.34
C TYR A 94 15.89 2.10 -29.16
N GLU A 95 16.02 2.71 -27.98
CA GLU A 95 15.52 4.07 -27.74
C GLU A 95 16.29 5.11 -28.55
N ILE A 96 17.61 4.94 -28.72
CA ILE A 96 18.44 5.78 -29.59
C ILE A 96 18.08 5.57 -31.07
N ASP A 97 17.94 4.32 -31.52
CA ASP A 97 17.55 3.97 -32.88
C ASP A 97 16.23 4.66 -33.24
N LYS A 98 15.25 4.62 -32.32
CA LYS A 98 13.96 5.28 -32.51
C LYS A 98 14.06 6.81 -32.52
N THR A 99 14.87 7.39 -31.64
CA THR A 99 15.03 8.84 -31.51
C THR A 99 15.74 9.44 -32.73
N LEU A 100 16.73 8.72 -33.27
CA LEU A 100 17.55 9.16 -34.40
C LEU A 100 17.07 8.61 -35.76
N GLY A 101 16.08 7.73 -35.76
CA GLY A 101 15.56 7.11 -36.98
C GLY A 101 16.51 6.12 -37.65
N ILE A 102 17.35 5.42 -36.87
CA ILE A 102 18.34 4.45 -37.36
C ILE A 102 17.61 3.19 -37.85
N LYS A 103 17.74 2.88 -39.14
CA LYS A 103 17.07 1.73 -39.76
C LYS A 103 17.97 0.49 -39.82
N GLY A 104 19.28 0.65 -39.72
CA GLY A 104 20.20 -0.47 -39.71
C GLY A 104 21.68 -0.09 -39.59
N PRO A 105 22.57 -1.08 -39.74
CA PRO A 105 24.02 -0.91 -39.62
C PRO A 105 24.64 0.15 -40.53
N GLU A 106 24.10 0.36 -41.74
CA GLU A 106 24.61 1.38 -42.65
C GLU A 106 24.43 2.80 -42.09
N ASP A 107 23.32 3.06 -41.40
CA ASP A 107 23.08 4.38 -40.80
C ASP A 107 24.03 4.63 -39.63
N VAL A 108 24.31 3.59 -38.83
CA VAL A 108 25.33 3.66 -37.77
C VAL A 108 26.73 3.83 -38.38
N ALA A 109 27.04 3.17 -39.49
CA ALA A 109 28.32 3.33 -40.18
C ALA A 109 28.49 4.75 -40.75
N LYS A 110 27.43 5.34 -41.31
CA LYS A 110 27.43 6.75 -41.76
C LYS A 110 27.62 7.74 -40.61
N MET A 111 27.00 7.47 -39.46
CA MET A 111 27.13 8.29 -38.25
C MET A 111 28.50 8.12 -37.57
N GLY A 112 29.08 6.92 -37.66
CA GLY A 112 30.25 6.49 -36.92
C GLY A 112 29.90 5.93 -35.54
N ILE A 113 30.54 4.82 -35.17
CA ILE A 113 30.31 4.13 -33.89
C ILE A 113 30.55 5.06 -32.70
N ALA A 114 31.58 5.90 -32.74
CA ALA A 114 31.91 6.83 -31.66
C ALA A 114 30.78 7.83 -31.36
N GLU A 115 30.18 8.44 -32.38
CA GLU A 115 29.07 9.38 -32.18
C GLU A 115 27.79 8.65 -31.77
N TYR A 116 27.52 7.46 -32.32
CA TYR A 116 26.38 6.63 -31.90
C TYR A 116 26.47 6.23 -30.41
N ASN A 117 27.63 5.74 -29.96
CA ASN A 117 27.88 5.35 -28.58
C ASN A 117 27.84 6.55 -27.62
N LYS A 118 28.27 7.73 -28.07
CA LYS A 118 28.12 8.98 -27.32
C LYS A 118 26.64 9.34 -27.07
N GLN A 119 25.75 9.16 -28.05
CA GLN A 119 24.31 9.36 -27.87
C GLN A 119 23.72 8.34 -26.87
N CYS A 120 24.14 7.07 -26.96
CA CYS A 120 23.76 6.03 -26.00
C CYS A 120 24.21 6.37 -24.56
N ARG A 121 25.44 6.87 -24.40
CA ARG A 121 25.94 7.34 -23.10
C ARG A 121 25.13 8.52 -22.54
N GLY A 122 24.73 9.46 -23.41
CA GLY A 122 23.96 10.65 -23.02
C GLY A 122 22.57 10.34 -22.47
N ILE A 123 21.83 9.40 -23.09
CA ILE A 123 20.48 9.03 -22.63
C ILE A 123 20.48 8.33 -21.27
N VAL A 124 21.50 7.49 -21.01
CA VAL A 124 21.69 6.79 -19.74
C VAL A 124 21.83 7.78 -18.58
N MET A 125 22.70 8.79 -18.74
CA MET A 125 22.95 9.77 -17.68
C MET A 125 21.71 10.62 -17.37
N ARG A 126 20.92 10.99 -18.39
CA ARG A 126 19.66 11.72 -18.21
C ARG A 126 18.67 10.92 -17.34
N TYR A 127 18.41 9.66 -17.70
CA TYR A 127 17.45 8.85 -16.94
C TYR A 127 17.94 8.49 -15.55
N SER A 128 19.26 8.39 -15.33
CA SER A 128 19.81 8.20 -13.99
C SER A 128 19.39 9.31 -13.02
N GLN A 129 19.41 10.57 -13.48
CA GLN A 129 19.02 11.73 -12.67
C GLN A 129 17.50 11.75 -12.38
N ASP A 130 16.67 11.45 -13.38
CA ASP A 130 15.21 11.41 -13.21
C ASP A 130 14.77 10.34 -12.17
N TRP A 131 15.48 9.21 -12.15
CA TRP A 131 15.24 8.15 -11.18
C TRP A 131 15.65 8.54 -9.77
N GLU A 132 16.78 9.22 -9.59
CA GLU A 132 17.21 9.68 -8.26
C GLU A 132 16.11 10.54 -7.60
N ILE A 133 15.48 11.44 -8.36
CA ILE A 133 14.36 12.27 -7.89
C ILE A 133 13.19 11.39 -7.45
N THR A 134 12.78 10.45 -8.30
CA THR A 134 11.61 9.60 -8.02
C THR A 134 11.85 8.65 -6.85
N VAL A 135 13.02 8.01 -6.80
CA VAL A 135 13.42 7.06 -5.74
C VAL A 135 13.56 7.77 -4.40
N THR A 136 14.13 8.98 -4.39
CA THR A 136 14.20 9.83 -3.19
C THR A 136 12.80 10.20 -2.71
N ARG A 137 11.89 10.61 -3.61
CA ARG A 137 10.51 10.96 -3.23
C ARG A 137 9.74 9.77 -2.65
N LEU A 138 10.04 8.55 -3.08
CA LEU A 138 9.48 7.31 -2.54
C LEU A 138 10.08 6.88 -1.18
N GLY A 139 11.07 7.61 -0.67
CA GLY A 139 11.71 7.34 0.61
C GLY A 139 12.61 6.10 0.62
N ARG A 140 13.07 5.63 -0.55
CA ARG A 140 14.03 4.52 -0.63
C ARG A 140 15.44 5.04 -0.35
N TRP A 141 16.09 4.52 0.70
CA TRP A 141 17.47 4.89 1.03
C TRP A 141 18.46 3.98 0.30
N ILE A 142 19.15 4.56 -0.67
CA ILE A 142 20.12 3.92 -1.54
C ILE A 142 21.13 4.98 -2.00
N ASP A 143 22.40 4.61 -2.14
CA ASP A 143 23.48 5.50 -2.56
C ASP A 143 23.53 5.63 -4.08
N PHE A 144 23.22 6.84 -4.58
CA PHE A 144 23.36 7.23 -5.99
C PHE A 144 24.71 7.88 -6.31
N LYS A 145 25.49 8.28 -5.29
CA LYS A 145 26.79 8.94 -5.47
C LYS A 145 27.90 7.91 -5.66
N ASN A 146 27.89 6.85 -4.84
CA ASN A 146 28.79 5.70 -4.95
C ASN A 146 28.11 4.54 -5.69
N ASP A 147 27.44 4.87 -6.79
CA ASP A 147 26.73 3.90 -7.62
C ASP A 147 27.69 3.04 -8.45
N TYR A 148 27.15 2.00 -9.08
CA TYR A 148 27.85 1.29 -10.14
C TYR A 148 27.05 1.36 -11.44
N LYS A 149 27.76 1.54 -12.54
CA LYS A 149 27.20 1.53 -13.90
C LYS A 149 27.99 0.54 -14.74
N THR A 150 27.31 -0.26 -15.55
CA THR A 150 27.99 -1.26 -16.40
C THR A 150 28.94 -0.63 -17.43
N LEU A 151 28.76 0.66 -17.75
CA LEU A 151 29.63 1.43 -18.66
C LEU A 151 30.93 1.93 -18.01
N TYR A 152 31.15 1.74 -16.70
CA TYR A 152 32.38 2.19 -16.07
C TYR A 152 33.55 1.29 -16.47
N PRO A 153 34.74 1.86 -16.82
CA PRO A 153 35.89 1.05 -17.27
C PRO A 153 36.29 -0.05 -16.29
N TRP A 154 36.26 0.22 -14.98
CA TRP A 154 36.58 -0.77 -13.94
C TRP A 154 35.54 -1.90 -13.83
N PHE A 155 34.27 -1.61 -14.14
CA PHE A 155 33.22 -2.62 -14.20
C PHE A 155 33.43 -3.52 -15.42
N MET A 156 33.67 -2.91 -16.59
CA MET A 156 33.95 -3.61 -17.86
C MET A 156 35.22 -4.47 -17.77
N GLU A 157 36.27 -3.99 -17.10
CA GLU A 157 37.49 -4.76 -16.88
C GLU A 157 37.24 -6.01 -16.02
N SER A 158 36.38 -5.91 -15.00
CA SER A 158 35.97 -7.07 -14.20
C SER A 158 35.14 -8.07 -15.03
N VAL A 159 34.33 -7.58 -15.96
CA VAL A 159 33.60 -8.43 -16.94
C VAL A 159 34.58 -9.16 -17.86
N TRP A 160 35.64 -8.49 -18.33
CA TRP A 160 36.72 -9.13 -19.09
C TRP A 160 37.44 -10.21 -18.29
N TRP A 161 37.75 -9.94 -17.02
CA TRP A 161 38.32 -10.94 -16.12
C TRP A 161 37.42 -12.16 -16.02
N VAL A 162 36.11 -11.99 -15.79
CA VAL A 162 35.15 -13.10 -15.72
C VAL A 162 35.13 -13.90 -17.00
N PHE A 163 35.05 -13.22 -18.14
CA PHE A 163 35.07 -13.90 -19.42
C PHE A 163 36.36 -14.70 -19.61
N LYS A 164 37.52 -14.13 -19.27
CA LYS A 164 38.81 -14.84 -19.32
C LYS A 164 38.83 -16.05 -18.40
N GLN A 165 38.28 -15.97 -17.18
CA GLN A 165 38.17 -17.14 -16.29
C GLN A 165 37.30 -18.25 -16.89
N LEU A 166 36.19 -17.91 -17.54
CA LEU A 166 35.36 -18.91 -18.24
C LEU A 166 36.09 -19.50 -19.45
N TYR A 167 36.81 -18.67 -20.20
CA TYR A 167 37.61 -19.07 -21.36
C TYR A 167 38.74 -20.03 -20.95
N ASP A 168 39.53 -19.66 -19.95
CA ASP A 168 40.65 -20.48 -19.43
C ASP A 168 40.16 -21.83 -18.85
N LYS A 169 38.92 -21.88 -18.33
CA LYS A 169 38.25 -23.12 -17.88
C LYS A 169 37.65 -23.96 -19.01
N GLY A 170 37.77 -23.55 -20.28
CA GLY A 170 37.20 -24.25 -21.44
C GLY A 170 35.68 -24.18 -21.53
N LEU A 171 35.05 -23.26 -20.80
CA LEU A 171 33.59 -23.08 -20.78
C LEU A 171 33.10 -22.18 -21.90
N VAL A 172 33.99 -21.47 -22.60
CA VAL A 172 33.64 -20.62 -23.74
C VAL A 172 33.98 -21.34 -25.04
N TYR A 173 33.07 -21.28 -26.02
CA TYR A 173 33.34 -21.76 -27.37
C TYR A 173 32.63 -20.90 -28.42
N ARG A 174 33.14 -20.95 -29.64
CA ARG A 174 32.48 -20.36 -30.82
C ARG A 174 31.61 -21.41 -31.48
N GLY A 175 30.37 -21.06 -31.76
CA GLY A 175 29.43 -21.90 -32.48
C GLY A 175 28.52 -21.03 -33.36
N VAL A 176 27.36 -21.56 -33.73
CA VAL A 176 26.34 -20.81 -34.45
C VAL A 176 25.00 -20.87 -33.73
N LYS A 177 24.21 -19.81 -33.90
CA LYS A 177 22.81 -19.76 -33.49
C LYS A 177 21.95 -19.44 -34.70
N VAL A 178 20.90 -20.24 -34.93
CA VAL A 178 19.90 -19.91 -35.94
C VAL A 178 19.01 -18.80 -35.37
N MET A 179 18.98 -17.66 -36.05
CA MET A 179 18.24 -16.46 -35.64
C MET A 179 17.48 -15.87 -36.82
N PRO A 180 16.36 -15.16 -36.58
CA PRO A 180 15.75 -14.34 -37.62
C PRO A 180 16.76 -13.26 -38.04
N TYR A 181 16.89 -13.06 -39.35
CA TYR A 181 17.95 -12.26 -39.94
C TYR A 181 17.37 -11.37 -41.03
N SER A 182 17.66 -10.07 -40.95
CA SER A 182 17.26 -9.08 -41.95
C SER A 182 18.34 -8.99 -43.03
N THR A 183 18.01 -9.45 -44.24
CA THR A 183 18.94 -9.41 -45.39
C THR A 183 19.15 -7.99 -45.90
N ALA A 184 18.14 -7.13 -45.83
CA ALA A 184 18.27 -5.73 -46.23
C ALA A 184 19.07 -4.90 -45.20
N CYS A 185 19.07 -5.31 -43.94
CA CYS A 185 19.80 -4.61 -42.88
C CYS A 185 21.09 -5.33 -42.49
N ASN A 186 21.46 -6.43 -43.14
CA ASN A 186 22.66 -7.22 -42.85
C ASN A 186 22.86 -7.52 -41.34
N THR A 187 21.80 -7.87 -40.63
CA THR A 187 21.86 -8.02 -39.16
C THR A 187 20.86 -9.05 -38.63
N PRO A 188 21.23 -9.86 -37.61
CA PRO A 188 20.26 -10.66 -36.87
C PRO A 188 19.30 -9.76 -36.10
N LEU A 189 18.06 -10.22 -35.96
CA LEU A 189 17.04 -9.59 -35.15
C LEU A 189 16.76 -10.44 -33.91
N SER A 190 16.33 -9.77 -32.83
CA SER A 190 15.78 -10.48 -31.68
C SER A 190 14.40 -11.08 -32.01
N ASN A 191 13.98 -12.10 -31.25
CA ASN A 191 12.63 -12.65 -31.37
C ASN A 191 11.53 -11.60 -31.12
N PHE A 192 11.83 -10.57 -30.32
CA PHE A 192 10.91 -9.46 -30.12
C PHE A 192 10.77 -8.62 -31.39
N GLU A 193 11.88 -8.24 -32.02
CA GLU A 193 11.89 -7.46 -33.27
C GLU A 193 11.28 -8.24 -34.44
N SER A 194 11.53 -9.55 -34.55
CA SER A 194 10.94 -10.37 -35.62
C SER A 194 9.42 -10.52 -35.49
N ASN A 195 8.88 -10.39 -34.27
CA ASN A 195 7.45 -10.54 -34.02
C ASN A 195 6.64 -9.24 -34.16
N GLN A 196 7.28 -8.10 -34.47
CA GLN A 196 6.59 -6.81 -34.60
C GLN A 196 5.85 -6.64 -35.93
N ASN A 197 6.24 -7.37 -36.98
CA ASN A 197 5.74 -7.13 -38.34
C ASN A 197 5.51 -8.45 -39.08
N TYR A 198 4.48 -9.20 -38.66
CA TYR A 198 4.00 -10.34 -39.44
C TYR A 198 3.04 -9.87 -40.53
N LYS A 199 3.17 -10.47 -41.71
CA LYS A 199 2.30 -10.19 -42.87
C LYS A 199 1.89 -11.48 -43.54
N ASP A 200 0.68 -11.50 -44.07
CA ASP A 200 0.24 -12.62 -44.90
C ASP A 200 0.90 -12.51 -46.29
N VAL A 201 1.60 -13.58 -46.69
CA VAL A 201 2.30 -13.68 -47.97
C VAL A 201 1.92 -14.94 -48.71
N GLN A 202 2.06 -14.90 -50.03
CA GLN A 202 1.97 -16.08 -50.89
C GLN A 202 3.39 -16.57 -51.19
N ASP A 203 3.80 -17.64 -50.52
CA ASP A 203 5.06 -18.32 -50.80
C ASP A 203 4.83 -19.55 -51.72
N PRO A 204 5.85 -20.00 -52.46
CA PRO A 204 5.81 -21.28 -53.16
C PRO A 204 5.57 -22.42 -52.18
N SER A 205 4.79 -23.42 -52.57
CA SER A 205 4.57 -24.65 -51.81
C SER A 205 4.87 -25.83 -52.71
N VAL A 206 5.96 -26.54 -52.41
CA VAL A 206 6.46 -27.61 -53.28
C VAL A 206 6.59 -28.92 -52.54
N ILE A 207 6.27 -30.01 -53.24
CA ILE A 207 6.51 -31.37 -52.79
C ILE A 207 7.58 -31.97 -53.70
N VAL A 208 8.68 -32.43 -53.10
CA VAL A 208 9.87 -32.90 -53.80
C VAL A 208 10.20 -34.34 -53.41
N THR A 209 10.79 -35.08 -54.35
CA THR A 209 11.15 -36.50 -54.17
C THR A 209 12.57 -36.70 -53.66
N PHE A 210 12.75 -37.73 -52.85
CA PHE A 210 14.02 -38.25 -52.36
C PHE A 210 14.06 -39.78 -52.52
N PRO A 211 14.53 -40.31 -53.66
CA PRO A 211 14.71 -41.73 -53.92
C PRO A 211 15.61 -42.38 -52.89
N LEU A 212 15.24 -43.57 -52.44
CA LEU A 212 16.06 -44.37 -51.55
C LEU A 212 17.28 -44.93 -52.30
N VAL A 213 18.41 -45.02 -51.61
CA VAL A 213 19.64 -45.60 -52.20
C VAL A 213 19.51 -47.13 -52.35
N GLU A 214 18.82 -47.78 -51.41
CA GLU A 214 18.58 -49.23 -51.42
C GLU A 214 17.59 -49.66 -52.53
N ASP A 215 16.61 -48.81 -52.83
CA ASP A 215 15.64 -49.00 -53.91
C ASP A 215 15.29 -47.65 -54.56
N PRO A 216 15.98 -47.28 -55.65
CA PRO A 216 15.74 -46.01 -56.34
C PRO A 216 14.33 -45.89 -56.94
N SER A 217 13.55 -46.97 -57.04
CA SER A 217 12.16 -46.92 -57.51
C SER A 217 11.18 -46.37 -56.47
N VAL A 218 11.61 -46.30 -55.20
CA VAL A 218 10.83 -45.81 -54.06
C VAL A 218 11.40 -44.49 -53.57
N SER A 219 10.56 -43.47 -53.46
CA SER A 219 10.97 -42.13 -53.01
C SER A 219 10.21 -41.65 -51.79
N LEU A 220 10.90 -41.04 -50.82
CA LEU A 220 10.22 -40.20 -49.83
C LEU A 220 9.78 -38.90 -50.49
N VAL A 221 8.63 -38.37 -50.07
CA VAL A 221 8.16 -37.05 -50.53
C VAL A 221 8.12 -36.07 -49.36
N ALA A 222 8.87 -34.98 -49.46
CA ALA A 222 8.90 -33.92 -48.45
C ALA A 222 8.26 -32.65 -49.00
N TRP A 223 7.61 -31.90 -48.11
CA TRP A 223 7.01 -30.61 -48.42
C TRP A 223 7.86 -29.46 -47.84
N THR A 224 7.93 -28.34 -48.57
CA THR A 224 8.53 -27.11 -48.07
C THR A 224 7.88 -25.87 -48.69
N THR A 225 7.84 -24.78 -47.93
CA THR A 225 7.49 -23.43 -48.41
C THR A 225 8.71 -22.57 -48.73
N THR A 226 9.91 -23.09 -48.53
CA THR A 226 11.18 -22.37 -48.72
C THR A 226 12.12 -23.15 -49.66
N PRO A 227 11.82 -23.22 -50.98
CA PRO A 227 12.66 -23.95 -51.94
C PRO A 227 14.15 -23.58 -51.88
N TRP A 228 14.48 -22.31 -51.61
CA TRP A 228 15.85 -21.80 -51.43
C TRP A 228 16.67 -22.51 -50.34
N THR A 229 16.04 -23.21 -49.40
CA THR A 229 16.74 -24.00 -48.37
C THR A 229 17.10 -25.42 -48.84
N LEU A 230 16.51 -25.92 -49.93
CA LEU A 230 16.75 -27.28 -50.46
C LEU A 230 18.20 -27.55 -50.89
N PRO A 231 18.96 -26.60 -51.47
CA PRO A 231 20.39 -26.77 -51.72
C PRO A 231 21.20 -27.11 -50.46
N SER A 232 20.71 -26.74 -49.28
CA SER A 232 21.36 -26.99 -47.98
C SER A 232 20.76 -28.18 -47.21
N ASN A 233 20.00 -29.05 -47.90
CA ASN A 233 19.43 -30.24 -47.27
C ASN A 233 20.53 -31.22 -46.82
N MET A 234 20.40 -31.72 -45.58
CA MET A 234 21.34 -32.67 -44.99
C MET A 234 20.68 -33.94 -44.44
N ALA A 235 19.38 -33.93 -44.18
CA ALA A 235 18.64 -35.10 -43.70
C ALA A 235 17.13 -35.00 -44.03
N LEU A 236 16.39 -36.07 -43.80
CA LEU A 236 14.92 -36.06 -43.76
C LEU A 236 14.46 -36.49 -42.38
N CYS A 237 13.59 -35.74 -41.73
CA CYS A 237 13.03 -36.11 -40.44
C CYS A 237 11.61 -36.69 -40.58
N VAL A 238 11.36 -37.77 -39.85
CA VAL A 238 10.05 -38.41 -39.71
C VAL A 238 9.68 -38.57 -38.23
N ASN A 239 8.40 -38.67 -37.93
CA ASN A 239 7.97 -39.01 -36.58
C ASN A 239 8.11 -40.53 -36.35
N PRO A 240 8.76 -40.99 -35.26
CA PRO A 240 8.99 -42.41 -35.03
C PRO A 240 7.70 -43.22 -34.76
N GLU A 241 6.68 -42.60 -34.17
CA GLU A 241 5.46 -43.26 -33.68
C GLU A 241 4.30 -43.24 -34.68
N LEU A 242 4.28 -42.27 -35.60
CA LEU A 242 3.20 -42.12 -36.58
C LEU A 242 3.31 -43.11 -37.74
N THR A 243 2.17 -43.45 -38.35
CA THR A 243 2.09 -44.39 -39.47
C THR A 243 2.41 -43.72 -40.81
N TYR A 244 3.30 -44.36 -41.57
CA TYR A 244 3.67 -44.01 -42.93
C TYR A 244 3.20 -45.09 -43.89
N VAL A 245 2.93 -44.68 -45.12
CA VAL A 245 2.47 -45.57 -46.18
C VAL A 245 3.41 -45.50 -47.37
N GLN A 246 3.71 -46.66 -47.94
CA GLN A 246 4.30 -46.77 -49.26
C GLN A 246 3.16 -46.97 -50.26
N LEU A 247 3.03 -46.09 -51.23
CA LEU A 247 1.95 -46.12 -52.22
C LEU A 247 2.48 -45.99 -53.63
N LYS A 248 1.72 -46.52 -54.59
CA LYS A 248 1.94 -46.32 -56.02
C LYS A 248 0.98 -45.27 -56.54
N ASP A 249 1.51 -44.22 -57.14
CA ASP A 249 0.73 -43.20 -57.84
C ASP A 249 0.27 -43.74 -59.19
N LYS A 250 -1.04 -43.69 -59.48
CA LYS A 250 -1.59 -44.25 -60.72
C LYS A 250 -1.36 -43.35 -61.94
N SER A 251 -1.07 -42.06 -61.74
CA SER A 251 -0.90 -41.10 -62.82
C SER A 251 0.46 -41.21 -63.50
N ASN A 252 1.52 -41.46 -62.71
CA ASN A 252 2.89 -41.52 -63.20
C ASN A 252 3.59 -42.87 -62.92
N GLY A 253 2.96 -43.76 -62.14
CA GLY A 253 3.47 -45.10 -61.84
C GLY A 253 4.55 -45.14 -60.75
N ASN A 254 4.96 -43.99 -60.19
CA ASN A 254 6.01 -43.89 -59.18
C ASN A 254 5.55 -44.37 -57.81
N VAL A 255 6.49 -44.79 -56.97
CA VAL A 255 6.23 -45.24 -55.60
C VAL A 255 6.70 -44.20 -54.59
N TYR A 256 5.78 -43.71 -53.75
CA TYR A 256 6.03 -42.66 -52.76
C TYR A 256 5.84 -43.15 -51.33
N ILE A 257 6.63 -42.59 -50.41
CA ILE A 257 6.49 -42.74 -48.97
C ILE A 257 6.11 -41.38 -48.36
N LEU A 258 4.97 -41.35 -47.67
CA LEU A 258 4.51 -40.21 -46.85
C LEU A 258 3.67 -40.70 -45.67
N MET A 259 3.33 -39.79 -44.76
CA MET A 259 2.52 -40.09 -43.59
C MET A 259 1.06 -40.37 -44.00
N GLU A 260 0.44 -41.41 -43.43
CA GLU A 260 -0.92 -41.82 -43.79
C GLU A 260 -1.95 -40.69 -43.59
N ALA A 261 -1.84 -39.99 -42.46
CA ALA A 261 -2.71 -38.86 -42.13
C ALA A 261 -2.59 -37.68 -43.12
N ARG A 262 -1.54 -37.65 -43.95
CA ARG A 262 -1.24 -36.60 -44.92
C ARG A 262 -1.49 -37.00 -46.37
N LEU A 263 -2.13 -38.15 -46.62
CA LEU A 263 -2.52 -38.53 -47.98
C LEU A 263 -3.36 -37.46 -48.69
N SER A 264 -4.22 -36.77 -47.94
CA SER A 264 -5.06 -35.67 -48.43
C SER A 264 -4.26 -34.45 -48.92
N SER A 265 -2.99 -34.29 -48.50
CA SER A 265 -2.15 -33.17 -48.96
C SER A 265 -1.70 -33.33 -50.41
N LEU A 266 -1.62 -34.56 -50.91
CA LEU A 266 -1.18 -34.88 -52.28
C LEU A 266 -2.33 -35.42 -53.14
N TYR A 267 -3.23 -36.22 -52.56
CA TYR A 267 -4.33 -36.87 -53.29
C TYR A 267 -5.68 -36.40 -52.78
N LYS A 268 -6.56 -35.98 -53.71
CA LYS A 268 -7.92 -35.56 -53.36
C LYS A 268 -8.89 -36.72 -53.19
N THR A 269 -8.62 -37.85 -53.85
CA THR A 269 -9.49 -39.03 -53.85
C THR A 269 -8.68 -40.32 -53.85
N ASP A 270 -9.20 -41.36 -53.18
CA ASP A 270 -8.53 -42.68 -53.05
C ASP A 270 -8.36 -43.43 -54.38
N ALA A 271 -9.07 -43.00 -55.43
CA ALA A 271 -8.91 -43.55 -56.76
C ALA A 271 -7.52 -43.27 -57.38
N GLN A 272 -6.80 -42.25 -56.89
CA GLN A 272 -5.56 -41.74 -57.49
C GLN A 272 -4.29 -42.54 -57.14
N TYR A 273 -4.35 -43.38 -56.10
CA TYR A 273 -3.19 -44.13 -55.61
C TYR A 273 -3.57 -45.57 -55.25
N THR A 274 -2.56 -46.39 -54.93
CA THR A 274 -2.74 -47.73 -54.37
C THR A 274 -1.71 -47.94 -53.28
N ILE A 275 -2.16 -48.18 -52.05
CA ILE A 275 -1.27 -48.45 -50.90
C ILE A 275 -0.67 -49.83 -51.08
N LEU A 276 0.66 -49.88 -51.05
CA LEU A 276 1.46 -51.11 -51.13
C LEU A 276 1.79 -51.65 -49.74
N ASP A 277 2.14 -50.77 -48.80
CA ASP A 277 2.52 -51.14 -47.44
C ASP A 277 2.22 -50.03 -46.41
N ARG A 278 2.11 -50.40 -45.13
CA ARG A 278 1.93 -49.51 -43.98
C ARG A 278 2.89 -49.87 -42.86
N PHE A 279 3.61 -48.89 -42.33
CA PHE A 279 4.61 -49.12 -41.29
C PHE A 279 4.78 -47.90 -40.38
N PRO A 280 5.26 -48.08 -39.13
CA PRO A 280 5.58 -46.94 -38.27
C PRO A 280 6.84 -46.21 -38.75
N GLY A 281 6.90 -44.90 -38.57
CA GLY A 281 8.00 -44.07 -39.12
C GLY A 281 9.39 -44.44 -38.61
N ILE A 282 9.50 -45.07 -37.44
CA ILE A 282 10.77 -45.60 -36.91
C ILE A 282 11.46 -46.59 -37.86
N THR A 283 10.73 -47.28 -38.76
CA THR A 283 11.32 -48.22 -39.73
C THR A 283 12.13 -47.52 -40.82
N LEU A 284 11.89 -46.21 -41.03
CA LEU A 284 12.64 -45.42 -41.99
C LEU A 284 13.98 -44.94 -41.43
N LYS A 285 14.17 -44.98 -40.11
CA LYS A 285 15.38 -44.48 -39.44
C LYS A 285 16.65 -45.10 -40.03
N GLY A 286 17.58 -44.25 -40.45
CA GLY A 286 18.88 -44.64 -40.99
C GLY A 286 18.88 -44.98 -42.49
N LYS A 287 17.72 -45.05 -43.16
CA LYS A 287 17.66 -45.23 -44.61
C LYS A 287 18.34 -44.07 -45.32
N ARG A 288 19.15 -44.37 -46.35
CA ARG A 288 19.85 -43.37 -47.17
C ARG A 288 19.02 -42.99 -48.38
N TYR A 289 19.10 -41.72 -48.78
CA TYR A 289 18.42 -41.21 -49.96
C TYR A 289 19.38 -40.45 -50.89
N GLN A 290 19.02 -40.35 -52.17
CA GLN A 290 19.76 -39.55 -53.13
C GLN A 290 19.43 -38.06 -52.95
N PRO A 291 20.43 -37.18 -52.68
CA PRO A 291 20.19 -35.75 -52.49
C PRO A 291 19.63 -35.07 -53.74
N LEU A 292 19.05 -33.90 -53.56
CA LEU A 292 18.51 -33.08 -54.66
C LEU A 292 19.63 -32.37 -55.45
N PHE A 293 20.71 -32.00 -54.75
CA PHE A 293 21.85 -31.27 -55.26
C PHE A 293 23.15 -31.90 -54.75
N ASP A 294 24.21 -31.83 -55.56
CA ASP A 294 25.48 -32.47 -55.25
C ASP A 294 26.49 -31.55 -54.51
N TYR A 295 26.12 -30.28 -54.24
CA TYR A 295 27.00 -29.25 -53.67
C TYR A 295 27.70 -29.68 -52.37
N PHE A 296 27.00 -30.43 -51.52
CA PHE A 296 27.50 -30.89 -50.23
C PHE A 296 27.58 -32.41 -50.13
N ALA A 297 27.75 -33.13 -51.26
CA ALA A 297 27.77 -34.60 -51.29
C ALA A 297 28.78 -35.22 -50.31
N LYS A 298 29.91 -34.54 -50.03
CA LYS A 298 30.93 -34.96 -49.05
C LYS A 298 30.38 -35.09 -47.62
N ALA A 299 29.29 -34.40 -47.28
CA ALA A 299 28.64 -34.53 -45.98
C ALA A 299 28.12 -35.94 -45.70
N ALA A 300 27.93 -36.78 -46.74
CA ALA A 300 27.57 -38.18 -46.61
C ALA A 300 28.56 -38.98 -45.73
N GLU A 301 29.85 -38.62 -45.76
CA GLU A 301 30.89 -39.24 -44.92
C GLU A 301 30.63 -39.04 -43.41
N ARG A 302 29.89 -37.99 -43.05
CA ARG A 302 29.51 -37.64 -41.69
C ARG A 302 28.08 -38.09 -41.32
N GLY A 303 27.45 -38.90 -42.17
CA GLY A 303 26.11 -39.43 -41.93
C GLY A 303 24.96 -38.57 -42.48
N ALA A 304 25.25 -37.52 -43.27
CA ALA A 304 24.21 -36.78 -44.00
C ALA A 304 23.50 -37.63 -45.07
N PHE A 305 22.40 -37.12 -45.60
CA PHE A 305 21.52 -37.76 -46.57
C PHE A 305 20.90 -39.08 -46.06
N THR A 306 20.55 -39.07 -44.78
CA THR A 306 19.88 -40.17 -44.07
C THR A 306 18.54 -39.70 -43.49
N VAL A 307 17.63 -40.65 -43.28
CA VAL A 307 16.38 -40.40 -42.57
C VAL A 307 16.61 -40.48 -41.06
N VAL A 308 16.22 -39.42 -40.35
CA VAL A 308 16.29 -39.27 -38.89
C VAL A 308 14.90 -39.22 -38.28
N CYS A 309 14.80 -39.39 -36.97
CA CYS A 309 13.50 -39.40 -36.29
C CYS A 309 13.45 -38.40 -35.12
N ASP A 310 12.37 -37.63 -35.03
CA ASP A 310 12.10 -36.73 -33.90
C ASP A 310 10.59 -36.46 -33.78
N ASN A 311 10.12 -36.24 -32.55
CA ASN A 311 8.70 -36.09 -32.25
C ASN A 311 8.14 -34.69 -32.58
N TYR A 312 8.98 -33.76 -33.04
CA TYR A 312 8.52 -32.44 -33.49
C TYR A 312 7.69 -32.51 -34.78
N VAL A 313 7.91 -33.53 -35.62
CA VAL A 313 7.10 -33.76 -36.84
C VAL A 313 5.69 -34.19 -36.42
N LYS A 314 4.67 -33.45 -36.86
CA LYS A 314 3.26 -33.66 -36.53
C LYS A 314 2.44 -34.14 -37.73
N SER A 315 1.17 -34.48 -37.49
CA SER A 315 0.25 -35.05 -38.48
C SER A 315 -0.66 -34.04 -39.18
N ASP A 316 -0.50 -32.75 -38.89
CA ASP A 316 -1.39 -31.66 -39.30
C ASP A 316 -0.91 -30.88 -40.53
N ASP A 317 0.40 -30.88 -40.84
CA ASP A 317 0.98 -30.11 -41.94
C ASP A 317 1.96 -30.90 -42.84
N GLY A 318 2.13 -30.43 -44.08
CA GLY A 318 3.03 -31.03 -45.08
C GLY A 318 2.69 -32.47 -45.47
N THR A 319 3.72 -33.30 -45.70
CA THR A 319 3.61 -34.74 -46.03
C THR A 319 3.94 -35.66 -44.86
N GLY A 320 4.30 -35.09 -43.70
CA GLY A 320 4.87 -35.83 -42.58
C GLY A 320 6.32 -36.28 -42.77
N VAL A 321 6.99 -35.90 -43.86
CA VAL A 321 8.45 -35.99 -44.03
C VAL A 321 8.99 -34.57 -44.18
N VAL A 322 9.91 -34.17 -43.32
CA VAL A 322 10.41 -32.79 -43.25
C VAL A 322 11.88 -32.76 -43.69
N HIS A 323 12.20 -32.00 -44.73
CA HIS A 323 13.61 -31.82 -45.10
C HIS A 323 14.34 -31.02 -44.02
N GLN A 324 15.58 -31.41 -43.72
CA GLN A 324 16.39 -30.73 -42.73
C GLN A 324 17.45 -29.88 -43.43
N ALA A 325 17.44 -28.58 -43.20
CA ALA A 325 18.50 -27.65 -43.57
C ALA A 325 19.05 -27.00 -42.28
N PRO A 326 20.04 -27.62 -41.63
CA PRO A 326 20.39 -27.36 -40.24
C PRO A 326 20.74 -25.90 -39.91
N TYR A 327 21.25 -25.14 -40.86
CA TYR A 327 21.68 -23.76 -40.62
C TYR A 327 20.60 -22.71 -40.95
N PHE A 328 19.39 -23.14 -41.28
CA PHE A 328 18.25 -22.27 -41.59
C PHE A 328 16.99 -22.59 -40.74
N GLY A 329 17.01 -23.66 -39.94
CA GLY A 329 15.93 -24.04 -39.01
C GLY A 329 16.48 -24.41 -37.63
N ALA A 330 15.82 -23.97 -36.55
CA ALA A 330 16.29 -24.25 -35.19
C ALA A 330 16.10 -25.73 -34.79
N ASP A 331 14.96 -26.33 -35.17
CA ASP A 331 14.73 -27.76 -35.01
C ASP A 331 15.65 -28.58 -35.91
N ASP A 332 15.86 -28.14 -37.15
CA ASP A 332 16.79 -28.78 -38.09
C ASP A 332 18.21 -28.85 -37.53
N TYR A 333 18.69 -27.74 -36.96
CA TYR A 333 19.98 -27.66 -36.27
C TYR A 333 20.05 -28.67 -35.11
N ARG A 334 19.03 -28.67 -34.25
CA ARG A 334 18.94 -29.55 -33.07
C ARG A 334 18.92 -31.02 -33.45
N VAL A 335 18.07 -31.41 -34.41
CA VAL A 335 17.92 -32.79 -34.86
C VAL A 335 19.20 -33.27 -35.54
N CYS A 336 19.73 -32.51 -36.50
CA CYS A 336 20.97 -32.90 -37.18
C CYS A 336 22.16 -33.02 -36.20
N MET A 337 22.21 -32.18 -35.17
CA MET A 337 23.24 -32.27 -34.12
C MET A 337 23.05 -33.50 -33.21
N ASN A 338 21.82 -33.80 -32.80
CA ASN A 338 21.52 -35.00 -32.00
C ASN A 338 21.89 -36.31 -32.71
N PHE A 339 21.77 -36.33 -34.04
CA PHE A 339 22.13 -37.49 -34.87
C PHE A 339 23.59 -37.45 -35.37
N GLY A 340 24.39 -36.46 -34.96
CA GLY A 340 25.81 -36.36 -35.30
C GLY A 340 26.10 -35.98 -36.77
N ILE A 341 25.08 -35.56 -37.52
CA ILE A 341 25.21 -35.11 -38.92
C ILE A 341 26.01 -33.79 -38.99
N ILE A 342 25.81 -32.93 -37.98
CA ILE A 342 26.60 -31.73 -37.75
C ILE A 342 27.15 -31.75 -36.32
N GLN A 343 28.23 -31.01 -36.09
CA GLN A 343 28.84 -30.86 -34.77
C GLN A 343 28.96 -29.37 -34.38
N LYS A 344 28.98 -29.06 -33.08
CA LYS A 344 29.00 -27.67 -32.56
C LYS A 344 30.22 -26.86 -33.08
N ASP A 345 31.32 -27.55 -33.39
CA ASP A 345 32.61 -27.02 -33.87
C ASP A 345 32.87 -27.25 -35.36
N SER A 346 31.95 -27.92 -36.07
CA SER A 346 32.08 -28.14 -37.52
C SER A 346 31.84 -26.86 -38.32
N VAL A 347 32.55 -26.71 -39.45
CA VAL A 347 32.37 -25.58 -40.38
C VAL A 347 30.89 -25.50 -40.83
N PRO A 348 30.19 -24.38 -40.57
CA PRO A 348 28.79 -24.26 -40.91
C PRO A 348 28.51 -24.36 -42.40
N VAL A 349 27.55 -25.19 -42.80
CA VAL A 349 27.05 -25.25 -44.18
C VAL A 349 25.90 -24.25 -44.34
N CYS A 350 26.28 -22.97 -44.44
CA CYS A 350 25.35 -21.85 -44.59
C CYS A 350 25.74 -21.03 -45.83
N PRO A 351 25.44 -21.50 -47.06
CA PRO A 351 25.90 -20.90 -48.32
C PRO A 351 25.12 -19.64 -48.71
N VAL A 352 24.84 -18.77 -47.74
CA VAL A 352 24.10 -17.52 -47.91
C VAL A 352 24.87 -16.42 -47.20
N ASN A 353 25.23 -15.37 -47.92
CA ASN A 353 26.01 -14.25 -47.40
C ASN A 353 25.14 -13.28 -46.55
N ALA A 354 25.76 -12.20 -46.05
CA ALA A 354 25.07 -11.23 -45.19
C ALA A 354 23.88 -10.55 -45.88
N SER A 355 23.91 -10.37 -47.20
CA SER A 355 22.86 -9.74 -48.00
C SER A 355 21.75 -10.71 -48.42
N GLY A 356 21.81 -11.98 -47.99
CA GLY A 356 20.84 -12.99 -48.39
C GLY A 356 21.04 -13.53 -49.80
N CYS A 357 22.24 -13.42 -50.37
CA CYS A 357 22.57 -14.02 -51.67
C CYS A 357 23.36 -15.33 -51.49
N PHE A 358 23.18 -16.27 -52.41
CA PHE A 358 23.96 -17.51 -52.41
C PHE A 358 25.46 -17.26 -52.61
N SER A 359 26.30 -18.00 -51.88
CA SER A 359 27.75 -17.99 -52.02
C SER A 359 28.23 -18.97 -53.11
N GLU A 360 29.55 -18.98 -53.37
CA GLU A 360 30.16 -19.72 -54.49
C GLU A 360 29.99 -21.25 -54.39
N GLU A 361 29.74 -21.79 -53.19
CA GLU A 361 29.50 -23.21 -52.96
C GLU A 361 28.21 -23.71 -53.66
N VAL A 362 27.22 -22.84 -53.85
CA VAL A 362 25.98 -23.14 -54.57
C VAL A 362 26.10 -22.58 -55.99
N THR A 363 26.81 -23.31 -56.84
CA THR A 363 27.31 -22.83 -58.14
C THR A 363 26.20 -22.35 -59.09
N ASP A 364 25.06 -23.05 -59.12
CA ASP A 364 23.99 -22.74 -60.09
C ASP A 364 23.22 -21.46 -59.76
N PHE A 365 23.30 -20.97 -58.51
CA PHE A 365 22.56 -19.80 -58.01
C PHE A 365 23.47 -18.73 -57.39
N ALA A 366 24.79 -18.86 -57.54
CA ALA A 366 25.78 -17.98 -56.91
C ALA A 366 25.49 -16.49 -57.20
N GLY A 367 25.50 -15.67 -56.14
CA GLY A 367 25.21 -14.23 -56.21
C GLY A 367 23.73 -13.86 -56.28
N GLN A 368 22.81 -14.81 -56.48
CA GLN A 368 21.37 -14.53 -56.52
C GLN A 368 20.77 -14.43 -55.12
N TYR A 369 19.82 -13.52 -54.92
CA TYR A 369 19.05 -13.40 -53.68
C TYR A 369 18.16 -14.64 -53.49
N VAL A 370 18.08 -15.16 -52.25
CA VAL A 370 17.44 -16.45 -51.96
C VAL A 370 15.99 -16.56 -52.42
N LYS A 371 15.18 -15.51 -52.27
CA LYS A 371 13.77 -15.51 -52.73
C LYS A 371 13.65 -15.43 -54.25
N ASP A 372 14.58 -14.76 -54.93
CA ASP A 372 14.59 -14.69 -56.40
C ASP A 372 14.97 -16.04 -57.01
N ALA A 373 15.83 -16.80 -56.32
CA ALA A 373 16.28 -18.13 -56.72
C ALA A 373 15.19 -19.21 -56.57
N ASP A 374 14.13 -18.99 -55.78
CA ASP A 374 13.05 -19.97 -55.59
C ASP A 374 12.48 -20.46 -56.93
N LYS A 375 12.23 -19.54 -57.88
CA LYS A 375 11.69 -19.88 -59.21
C LYS A 375 12.64 -20.77 -60.03
N ASP A 376 13.95 -20.51 -59.93
CA ASP A 376 14.98 -21.19 -60.71
C ASP A 376 15.29 -22.57 -60.10
N ILE A 377 15.24 -22.68 -58.77
CA ILE A 377 15.29 -23.94 -58.04
C ILE A 377 14.11 -24.83 -58.43
N ILE A 378 12.88 -24.29 -58.43
CA ILE A 378 11.69 -25.06 -58.82
C ILE A 378 11.79 -25.53 -60.27
N LYS A 379 12.26 -24.67 -61.17
CA LYS A 379 12.49 -25.01 -62.58
C LYS A 379 13.47 -26.16 -62.72
N MET A 380 14.61 -26.10 -62.03
CA MET A 380 15.62 -27.16 -62.06
C MET A 380 15.10 -28.48 -61.48
N LEU A 381 14.34 -28.44 -60.39
CA LEU A 381 13.72 -29.63 -59.81
C LEU A 381 12.70 -30.27 -60.76
N LYS A 382 11.97 -29.46 -61.53
CA LYS A 382 11.06 -29.95 -62.58
C LYS A 382 11.81 -30.60 -63.74
N GLU A 383 12.89 -29.97 -64.22
CA GLU A 383 13.74 -30.50 -65.29
C GLU A 383 14.41 -31.83 -64.90
N ARG A 384 14.81 -31.97 -63.62
CA ARG A 384 15.35 -33.21 -63.05
C ARG A 384 14.28 -34.25 -62.70
N SER A 385 13.00 -34.00 -63.00
CA SER A 385 11.87 -34.88 -62.64
C SER A 385 11.77 -35.19 -61.13
N ARG A 386 12.20 -34.25 -60.28
CA ARG A 386 12.19 -34.38 -58.82
C ARG A 386 11.03 -33.66 -58.14
N LEU A 387 10.30 -32.80 -58.87
CA LEU A 387 9.14 -32.05 -58.38
C LEU A 387 7.83 -32.85 -58.57
N VAL A 388 7.15 -33.18 -57.48
CA VAL A 388 5.86 -33.93 -57.49
C VAL A 388 4.69 -32.98 -57.65
N HIS A 389 4.65 -31.94 -56.82
CA HIS A 389 3.56 -30.98 -56.78
C HIS A 389 4.12 -29.59 -56.55
N SER A 390 3.50 -28.59 -57.17
CA SER A 390 3.85 -27.17 -57.02
C SER A 390 2.57 -26.36 -56.96
N SER A 391 2.40 -25.61 -55.89
CA SER A 391 1.30 -24.69 -55.66
C SER A 391 1.82 -23.41 -54.99
N THR A 392 0.91 -22.52 -54.62
CA THR A 392 1.19 -21.41 -53.69
C THR A 392 0.52 -21.69 -52.34
N TYR A 393 1.07 -21.13 -51.27
CA TYR A 393 0.52 -21.24 -49.92
C TYR A 393 0.50 -19.86 -49.28
N THR A 394 -0.66 -19.49 -48.72
CA THR A 394 -0.82 -18.21 -48.02
C THR A 394 -0.68 -18.44 -46.52
N HIS A 395 0.29 -17.78 -45.91
CA HIS A 395 0.52 -17.84 -44.46
C HIS A 395 1.09 -16.54 -43.91
N SER A 396 1.04 -16.40 -42.59
CA SER A 396 1.67 -15.27 -41.91
C SER A 396 3.18 -15.50 -41.81
N TYR A 397 3.97 -14.60 -42.40
CA TYR A 397 5.42 -14.69 -42.45
C TYR A 397 6.06 -13.46 -41.81
N PRO A 398 7.21 -13.58 -41.12
CA PRO A 398 7.84 -12.47 -40.44
C PRO A 398 8.59 -11.55 -41.40
N PHE A 399 8.36 -10.25 -41.29
CA PHE A 399 9.06 -9.20 -42.03
C PHE A 399 9.92 -8.36 -41.09
N CYS A 400 11.00 -7.79 -41.63
CA CYS A 400 11.78 -6.81 -40.92
C CYS A 400 10.91 -5.58 -40.68
N TRP A 401 10.70 -5.22 -39.41
CA TRP A 401 9.93 -4.03 -39.02
C TRP A 401 10.58 -2.71 -39.48
N ARG A 402 11.88 -2.74 -39.86
CA ARG A 402 12.64 -1.55 -40.29
C ARG A 402 12.63 -1.36 -41.81
N SER A 403 12.85 -2.45 -42.55
CA SER A 403 13.04 -2.42 -44.01
C SER A 403 11.85 -2.96 -44.80
N GLU A 404 10.84 -3.52 -44.13
CA GLU A 404 9.67 -4.14 -44.77
C GLU A 404 10.04 -5.29 -45.73
N THR A 405 11.21 -5.91 -45.54
CA THR A 405 11.66 -7.08 -46.31
C THR A 405 11.42 -8.39 -45.55
N PRO A 406 11.17 -9.53 -46.24
CA PRO A 406 10.98 -10.82 -45.59
C PRO A 406 12.22 -11.23 -44.78
N LEU A 407 12.03 -11.71 -43.55
CA LEU A 407 13.13 -12.26 -42.75
C LEU A 407 13.47 -13.67 -43.21
N ILE A 408 14.74 -14.04 -43.07
CA ILE A 408 15.17 -15.44 -43.16
C ILE A 408 15.67 -15.90 -41.81
N TYR A 409 15.52 -17.17 -41.50
CA TYR A 409 16.25 -17.77 -40.39
C TYR A 409 17.61 -18.23 -40.91
N LYS A 410 18.68 -17.81 -40.25
CA LYS A 410 20.04 -18.08 -40.70
C LYS A 410 20.95 -18.32 -39.49
N ALA A 411 21.89 -19.24 -39.64
CA ALA A 411 22.96 -19.44 -38.69
C ALA A 411 23.89 -18.23 -38.66
N VAL A 412 24.02 -17.65 -37.47
CA VAL A 412 24.90 -16.51 -37.19
C VAL A 412 25.99 -16.98 -36.23
N PRO A 413 27.27 -16.68 -36.50
CA PRO A 413 28.36 -16.97 -35.56
C PRO A 413 28.08 -16.34 -34.19
N SER A 414 28.26 -17.11 -33.13
CA SER A 414 28.07 -16.62 -31.76
C SER A 414 29.05 -17.29 -30.80
N TRP A 415 29.37 -16.58 -29.72
CA TRP A 415 30.14 -17.11 -28.60
C TRP A 415 29.17 -17.59 -27.52
N PHE A 416 29.45 -18.78 -27.00
CA PHE A 416 28.61 -19.47 -26.04
C PHE A 416 29.37 -19.77 -24.76
N VAL A 417 28.67 -19.71 -23.63
CA VAL A 417 29.08 -20.31 -22.36
C VAL A 417 28.41 -21.68 -22.23
N ARG A 418 29.20 -22.71 -21.91
CA ARG A 418 28.75 -24.08 -21.66
C ARG A 418 27.96 -24.15 -20.36
N VAL A 419 26.63 -24.21 -20.44
CA VAL A 419 25.75 -24.30 -19.27
C VAL A 419 25.23 -25.72 -19.09
N GLU A 420 25.01 -26.46 -20.18
CA GLU A 420 24.46 -27.82 -20.17
C GLU A 420 25.28 -28.76 -19.24
N HIS A 421 26.60 -28.60 -19.22
CA HIS A 421 27.51 -29.42 -18.42
C HIS A 421 27.48 -29.12 -16.91
N MET A 422 26.85 -28.02 -16.49
CA MET A 422 26.79 -27.62 -15.07
C MET A 422 25.38 -27.63 -14.49
N VAL A 423 24.38 -28.16 -15.21
CA VAL A 423 22.97 -28.22 -14.76
C VAL A 423 22.84 -28.83 -13.36
N ASP A 424 23.52 -29.95 -13.08
CA ASP A 424 23.47 -30.59 -11.76
C ASP A 424 24.00 -29.67 -10.64
N LYS A 425 25.11 -28.96 -10.91
CA LYS A 425 25.69 -27.99 -9.96
C LYS A 425 24.78 -26.77 -9.78
N LEU A 426 24.12 -26.31 -10.84
CA LEU A 426 23.15 -25.21 -10.77
C LEU A 426 21.96 -25.59 -9.90
N LEU A 427 21.43 -26.80 -10.06
CA LEU A 427 20.34 -27.32 -9.24
C LEU A 427 20.77 -27.48 -7.78
N GLN A 428 21.98 -27.98 -7.51
CA GLN A 428 22.54 -28.08 -6.17
C GLN A 428 22.69 -26.70 -5.51
N ASN A 429 23.24 -25.71 -6.22
CA ASN A 429 23.40 -24.36 -5.69
C ASN A 429 22.04 -23.68 -5.48
N ASN A 430 21.08 -23.86 -6.40
CA ASN A 430 19.72 -23.34 -6.22
C ASN A 430 19.01 -23.95 -5.00
N SER A 431 19.28 -25.22 -4.67
CA SER A 431 18.70 -25.88 -3.49
C SER A 431 19.18 -25.31 -2.15
N GLN A 432 20.37 -24.68 -2.14
CA GLN A 432 20.93 -24.00 -0.96
C GLN A 432 20.33 -22.60 -0.77
N CYS A 433 19.66 -22.06 -1.79
CA CYS A 433 19.01 -20.75 -1.72
C CYS A 433 17.59 -20.88 -1.14
N TYR A 434 17.21 -19.93 -0.30
CA TYR A 434 15.85 -19.80 0.22
C TYR A 434 15.04 -18.81 -0.64
N TRP A 435 13.90 -19.25 -1.15
CA TRP A 435 13.05 -18.48 -2.05
C TRP A 435 11.69 -18.20 -1.43
N VAL A 436 11.25 -16.96 -1.51
CA VAL A 436 9.89 -16.55 -1.14
C VAL A 436 9.18 -16.01 -2.37
N PRO A 437 8.11 -16.67 -2.87
CA PRO A 437 7.53 -17.93 -2.38
C PRO A 437 8.26 -19.19 -2.88
N GLU A 438 8.18 -20.28 -2.10
CA GLU A 438 8.94 -21.51 -2.32
C GLU A 438 8.70 -22.17 -3.69
N PHE A 439 7.46 -22.11 -4.21
CA PHE A 439 7.13 -22.76 -5.48
C PHE A 439 7.97 -22.24 -6.65
N VAL A 440 8.51 -21.01 -6.56
CA VAL A 440 9.36 -20.43 -7.61
C VAL A 440 10.67 -21.21 -7.72
N ARG A 441 11.28 -21.61 -6.59
CA ARG A 441 12.54 -22.37 -6.54
C ARG A 441 12.47 -23.65 -7.37
N GLU A 442 11.40 -24.42 -7.17
CA GLU A 442 11.28 -25.76 -7.76
C GLU A 442 10.56 -25.75 -9.11
N LYS A 443 9.39 -25.10 -9.19
CA LYS A 443 8.51 -25.22 -10.36
C LYS A 443 8.87 -24.26 -11.48
N ARG A 444 9.21 -23.01 -11.17
CA ARG A 444 9.50 -21.98 -12.18
C ARG A 444 10.98 -22.01 -12.56
N PHE A 445 11.85 -21.83 -11.58
CA PHE A 445 13.28 -21.70 -11.80
C PHE A 445 13.97 -23.06 -11.90
N GLY A 446 13.67 -24.00 -10.99
CA GLY A 446 14.24 -25.36 -11.02
C GLY A 446 13.95 -26.12 -12.31
N ASN A 447 12.70 -26.08 -12.80
CA ASN A 447 12.37 -26.70 -14.10
C ASN A 447 13.07 -26.01 -15.27
N TRP A 448 13.25 -24.69 -15.23
CA TRP A 448 14.03 -23.98 -16.25
C TRP A 448 15.50 -24.40 -16.25
N LEU A 449 16.11 -24.56 -15.06
CA LEU A 449 17.50 -25.00 -14.94
C LEU A 449 17.72 -26.43 -15.48
N LYS A 450 16.76 -27.34 -15.29
CA LYS A 450 16.84 -28.73 -15.82
C LYS A 450 16.95 -28.78 -17.34
N GLU A 451 16.37 -27.80 -18.03
CA GLU A 451 16.35 -27.70 -19.50
C GLU A 451 17.32 -26.62 -20.02
N ALA A 452 18.21 -26.11 -19.16
CA ALA A 452 19.12 -25.03 -19.52
C ALA A 452 20.03 -25.45 -20.68
N ARG A 453 20.10 -24.58 -21.68
CA ARG A 453 20.96 -24.71 -22.87
C ARG A 453 22.17 -23.82 -22.74
N ASP A 454 23.19 -24.09 -23.56
CA ASP A 454 24.37 -23.22 -23.66
C ASP A 454 23.96 -21.77 -23.98
N TRP A 455 24.55 -20.83 -23.24
CA TRP A 455 24.14 -19.44 -23.28
C TRP A 455 24.92 -18.68 -24.35
N ALA A 456 24.23 -18.21 -25.39
CA ALA A 456 24.79 -17.29 -26.39
C ALA A 456 25.03 -15.91 -25.77
N ILE A 457 26.29 -15.57 -25.54
CA ILE A 457 26.74 -14.34 -24.85
C ILE A 457 27.22 -13.24 -25.80
N SER A 458 27.38 -13.51 -27.10
CA SER A 458 27.76 -12.47 -28.07
C SER A 458 26.56 -11.80 -28.72
N ARG A 459 26.70 -10.51 -29.03
CA ARG A 459 25.73 -9.70 -29.76
C ARG A 459 26.44 -8.89 -30.84
N ASN A 460 25.89 -8.90 -32.06
CA ASN A 460 26.39 -8.08 -33.17
C ASN A 460 25.85 -6.64 -33.07
N ARG A 461 26.30 -5.90 -32.05
CA ARG A 461 25.81 -4.55 -31.67
C ARG A 461 26.97 -3.60 -31.36
N TYR A 462 26.68 -2.35 -31.01
CA TYR A 462 27.68 -1.28 -30.92
C TYR A 462 27.93 -0.82 -29.48
N TRP A 463 26.86 -0.68 -28.70
CA TRP A 463 26.89 -0.17 -27.32
C TRP A 463 26.81 -1.30 -26.30
N GLY A 464 27.97 -1.69 -25.79
CA GLY A 464 28.13 -2.73 -24.77
C GLY A 464 29.60 -3.01 -24.49
N THR A 465 29.86 -3.82 -23.46
CA THR A 465 31.22 -4.28 -23.18
C THR A 465 31.72 -5.14 -24.34
N PRO A 466 32.85 -4.80 -24.99
CA PRO A 466 33.36 -5.60 -26.09
C PRO A 466 33.88 -6.96 -25.60
N ILE A 467 33.73 -8.01 -26.41
CA ILE A 467 34.32 -9.32 -26.10
C ILE A 467 35.85 -9.23 -26.30
N PRO A 468 36.69 -9.59 -25.31
CA PRO A 468 38.12 -9.36 -25.33
C PRO A 468 38.91 -10.50 -26.02
N LEU A 469 38.48 -10.89 -27.21
CA LEU A 469 39.16 -11.91 -28.02
C LEU A 469 39.81 -11.26 -29.24
N TRP A 470 41.14 -11.38 -29.34
CA TRP A 470 41.92 -11.02 -30.52
C TRP A 470 42.24 -12.29 -31.31
N VAL A 471 41.85 -12.31 -32.58
CA VAL A 471 41.89 -13.51 -33.43
C VAL A 471 42.71 -13.27 -34.70
N SER A 472 43.31 -14.33 -35.21
CA SER A 472 43.83 -14.37 -36.60
C SER A 472 42.66 -14.39 -37.59
N GLU A 473 42.93 -14.08 -38.86
CA GLU A 473 41.91 -14.07 -39.92
C GLU A 473 41.24 -15.43 -40.10
N ASP A 474 41.99 -16.52 -39.93
CA ASP A 474 41.53 -17.91 -39.97
C ASP A 474 41.00 -18.45 -38.63
N PHE A 475 41.02 -17.64 -37.56
CA PHE A 475 40.61 -18.00 -36.19
C PHE A 475 41.39 -19.15 -35.52
N GLU A 476 42.52 -19.62 -36.08
CA GLU A 476 43.30 -20.68 -35.42
C GLU A 476 44.17 -20.16 -34.26
N GLU A 477 44.50 -18.86 -34.23
CA GLU A 477 45.13 -18.21 -33.08
C GLU A 477 44.14 -17.26 -32.42
N VAL A 478 43.93 -17.43 -31.10
CA VAL A 478 43.01 -16.61 -30.30
C VAL A 478 43.72 -16.21 -29.00
N VAL A 479 43.74 -14.90 -28.71
CA VAL A 479 44.22 -14.33 -27.45
C VAL A 479 43.04 -13.74 -26.69
N CYS A 480 42.77 -14.27 -25.49
CA CYS A 480 41.73 -13.76 -24.60
C CYS A 480 42.36 -12.86 -23.54
N VAL A 481 42.10 -11.55 -23.64
CA VAL A 481 42.61 -10.54 -22.71
C VAL A 481 41.69 -10.43 -21.49
N GLY A 482 42.26 -10.34 -20.29
CA GLY A 482 41.50 -10.33 -19.03
C GLY A 482 41.63 -9.06 -18.20
N SER A 483 42.49 -8.12 -18.60
CA SER A 483 42.66 -6.84 -17.91
C SER A 483 43.12 -5.72 -18.84
N VAL A 484 42.95 -4.47 -18.40
CA VAL A 484 43.50 -3.30 -19.08
C VAL A 484 45.02 -3.39 -19.13
N ALA A 485 45.67 -3.75 -18.01
CA ALA A 485 47.13 -3.87 -17.95
C ALA A 485 47.68 -4.90 -18.96
N GLU A 486 47.01 -6.05 -19.12
CA GLU A 486 47.36 -7.06 -20.13
C GLU A 486 47.19 -6.50 -21.56
N LEU A 487 46.14 -5.73 -21.82
CA LEU A 487 45.94 -5.09 -23.13
C LEU A 487 47.03 -4.06 -23.43
N GLU A 488 47.37 -3.22 -22.45
CA GLU A 488 48.42 -2.20 -22.57
C GLU A 488 49.78 -2.84 -22.85
N GLU A 489 50.10 -3.96 -22.19
CA GLU A 489 51.33 -4.73 -22.44
C GLU A 489 51.37 -5.29 -23.87
N LEU A 490 50.27 -5.88 -24.34
CA LEU A 490 50.20 -6.53 -25.65
C LEU A 490 50.14 -5.55 -26.83
N THR A 491 49.63 -4.34 -26.61
CA THR A 491 49.44 -3.33 -27.68
C THR A 491 50.41 -2.16 -27.60
N SER A 492 51.09 -1.97 -26.46
CA SER A 492 51.90 -0.78 -26.14
C SER A 492 51.13 0.55 -26.20
N CYS A 493 49.80 0.51 -26.13
CA CYS A 493 48.92 1.68 -26.11
C CYS A 493 48.33 1.86 -24.71
N LYS A 494 48.16 3.12 -24.29
CA LYS A 494 47.49 3.44 -23.02
C LYS A 494 45.97 3.43 -23.19
N ILE A 495 45.26 2.76 -22.28
CA ILE A 495 43.82 2.55 -22.40
C ILE A 495 43.07 3.23 -21.26
N THR A 496 42.09 4.07 -21.59
CA THR A 496 41.27 4.81 -20.61
C THR A 496 39.79 4.42 -20.65
N ASP A 497 39.33 3.83 -21.75
CA ASP A 497 37.96 3.41 -21.98
C ASP A 497 37.99 2.10 -22.79
N LEU A 498 37.07 1.19 -22.48
CA LEU A 498 37.04 -0.16 -23.05
C LEU A 498 35.95 -0.35 -24.11
N HIS A 499 35.19 0.68 -24.48
CA HIS A 499 34.15 0.57 -25.51
C HIS A 499 34.77 0.39 -26.89
N ARG A 500 33.95 -0.08 -27.84
CA ARG A 500 34.38 -0.44 -29.20
C ARG A 500 35.18 0.65 -29.91
N GLU A 501 34.75 1.91 -29.82
CA GLU A 501 35.42 3.06 -30.42
C GLU A 501 36.87 3.25 -29.90
N SER A 502 37.15 2.77 -28.69
CA SER A 502 38.43 2.87 -28.01
C SER A 502 39.33 1.66 -28.23
N VAL A 503 38.78 0.48 -28.56
CA VAL A 503 39.55 -0.78 -28.62
C VAL A 503 39.54 -1.50 -29.97
N ASP A 504 38.57 -1.26 -30.86
CA ASP A 504 38.44 -2.01 -32.12
C ASP A 504 39.65 -1.81 -33.07
N HIS A 505 40.33 -0.67 -32.99
CA HIS A 505 41.50 -0.36 -33.81
C HIS A 505 42.81 -0.97 -33.30
N LEU A 506 42.83 -1.48 -32.07
CA LEU A 506 44.03 -2.03 -31.43
C LEU A 506 44.31 -3.45 -31.94
N THR A 507 45.58 -3.72 -32.28
CA THR A 507 46.02 -5.01 -32.81
C THR A 507 47.12 -5.62 -31.96
N ILE A 508 47.15 -6.94 -31.85
CA ILE A 508 48.18 -7.69 -31.12
C ILE A 508 49.05 -8.44 -32.14
N PRO A 509 50.39 -8.35 -32.06
CA PRO A 509 51.27 -9.15 -32.92
C PRO A 509 51.04 -10.66 -32.71
N SER A 510 50.84 -11.41 -33.79
CA SER A 510 50.69 -12.87 -33.73
C SER A 510 51.97 -13.54 -33.22
N ARG A 511 51.84 -14.49 -32.30
CA ARG A 511 52.97 -15.33 -31.84
C ARG A 511 53.20 -16.53 -32.76
N CYS A 512 52.24 -16.83 -33.64
CA CYS A 512 52.27 -17.94 -34.59
C CYS A 512 52.66 -17.52 -36.02
N GLY A 513 53.12 -16.28 -36.23
CA GLY A 513 53.53 -15.78 -37.55
C GLY A 513 52.38 -15.41 -38.49
N LYS A 514 51.15 -15.25 -37.96
CA LYS A 514 49.92 -14.91 -38.71
C LYS A 514 49.69 -13.40 -38.87
N GLY A 515 50.76 -12.61 -38.84
CA GLY A 515 50.68 -11.14 -38.94
C GLY A 515 50.13 -10.51 -37.65
N VAL A 516 48.95 -9.89 -37.74
CA VAL A 516 48.31 -9.21 -36.59
C VAL A 516 46.97 -9.85 -36.23
N LEU A 517 46.72 -9.97 -34.94
CA LEU A 517 45.43 -10.38 -34.40
C LEU A 517 44.54 -9.14 -34.25
N ARG A 518 43.26 -9.29 -34.61
CA ARG A 518 42.24 -8.24 -34.50
C ARG A 518 41.14 -8.67 -33.55
N ARG A 519 40.56 -7.73 -32.81
CA ARG A 519 39.44 -8.03 -31.93
C ARG A 519 38.26 -8.57 -32.75
N VAL A 520 37.56 -9.57 -32.23
CA VAL A 520 36.22 -9.94 -32.72
C VAL A 520 35.30 -8.72 -32.65
N THR A 521 34.26 -8.61 -33.48
CA THR A 521 33.46 -7.37 -33.55
C THR A 521 32.37 -7.29 -32.48
N GLU A 522 31.98 -8.43 -31.92
CA GLU A 522 30.85 -8.60 -31.04
C GLU A 522 31.06 -7.95 -29.67
N VAL A 523 29.94 -7.51 -29.08
CA VAL A 523 29.83 -7.08 -27.67
C VAL A 523 29.12 -8.16 -26.86
N PHE A 524 29.21 -8.08 -25.54
CA PHE A 524 28.51 -8.97 -24.64
C PHE A 524 26.98 -8.76 -24.67
N ASP A 525 26.27 -9.83 -24.35
CA ASP A 525 24.91 -9.80 -23.85
C ASP A 525 24.85 -8.99 -22.55
N CYS A 526 23.93 -8.01 -22.41
CA CYS A 526 23.84 -7.21 -21.20
C CYS A 526 23.56 -8.05 -19.94
N TRP A 527 22.90 -9.21 -20.10
CA TRP A 527 22.71 -10.16 -19.00
C TRP A 527 24.01 -10.78 -18.46
N PHE A 528 25.08 -10.79 -19.26
CA PHE A 528 26.43 -11.18 -18.84
C PHE A 528 27.06 -10.11 -17.94
N GLU A 529 26.82 -8.84 -18.25
CA GLU A 529 27.27 -7.71 -17.46
C GLU A 529 26.51 -7.60 -16.13
N SER A 530 25.17 -7.67 -16.17
CA SER A 530 24.35 -7.60 -14.95
C SER A 530 24.51 -8.86 -14.09
N GLY A 531 24.66 -10.04 -14.69
CA GLY A 531 25.07 -11.25 -13.98
C GLY A 531 26.47 -11.14 -13.36
N SER A 532 27.28 -10.21 -13.88
CA SER A 532 28.61 -9.89 -13.38
C SER A 532 28.69 -8.87 -12.25
N MET A 533 27.55 -8.28 -11.89
CA MET A 533 27.43 -7.27 -10.86
C MET A 533 28.10 -7.62 -9.51
N PRO A 534 27.98 -8.85 -8.93
CA PRO A 534 28.51 -9.15 -7.59
C PRO A 534 29.99 -8.81 -7.41
N TYR A 535 30.80 -9.15 -8.41
CA TYR A 535 32.25 -8.95 -8.42
C TYR A 535 32.63 -7.66 -9.17
N ALA A 536 31.92 -7.32 -10.25
CA ALA A 536 32.25 -6.15 -11.06
C ALA A 536 32.00 -4.84 -10.32
N GLN A 537 30.97 -4.74 -9.47
CA GLN A 537 30.63 -3.52 -8.71
C GLN A 537 31.73 -3.07 -7.73
N VAL A 538 32.65 -3.98 -7.37
CA VAL A 538 33.77 -3.73 -6.44
C VAL A 538 35.14 -3.80 -7.14
N HIS A 539 35.16 -3.88 -8.48
CA HIS A 539 36.36 -4.01 -9.31
C HIS A 539 37.18 -5.29 -9.01
N TYR A 540 36.51 -6.37 -8.61
CA TYR A 540 37.15 -7.66 -8.35
C TYR A 540 37.67 -8.28 -9.66
N PRO A 541 38.88 -8.86 -9.69
CA PRO A 541 39.77 -9.14 -8.55
C PRO A 541 40.85 -8.06 -8.33
N PHE A 542 40.84 -6.97 -9.10
CA PHE A 542 41.89 -5.96 -9.12
C PHE A 542 41.92 -5.12 -7.84
N GLN A 543 40.74 -4.86 -7.26
CA GLN A 543 40.56 -4.14 -6.01
C GLN A 543 39.56 -4.87 -5.11
N ASN A 544 39.51 -4.49 -3.83
CA ASN A 544 38.50 -4.92 -2.85
C ASN A 544 38.30 -6.44 -2.73
N ARG A 545 39.35 -7.22 -3.01
CA ARG A 545 39.28 -8.69 -3.05
C ARG A 545 38.74 -9.31 -1.77
N ARG A 546 39.33 -8.96 -0.62
CA ARG A 546 38.90 -9.46 0.69
C ARG A 546 37.48 -9.01 1.01
N GLU A 547 37.14 -7.77 0.67
CA GLU A 547 35.80 -7.24 0.91
C GLU A 547 34.73 -8.04 0.16
N PHE A 548 35.00 -8.46 -1.07
CA PHE A 548 34.13 -9.37 -1.82
C PHE A 548 34.10 -10.76 -1.20
N GLU A 549 35.27 -11.36 -0.95
CA GLU A 549 35.38 -12.74 -0.44
C GLU A 549 34.69 -12.91 0.92
N ASP A 550 34.75 -11.90 1.80
CA ASP A 550 34.09 -11.91 3.12
C ASP A 550 32.57 -11.66 3.04
N ALA A 551 32.10 -11.02 1.97
CA ALA A 551 30.70 -10.58 1.81
C ALA A 551 29.87 -11.48 0.88
N PHE A 552 30.52 -12.39 0.16
CA PHE A 552 29.91 -13.30 -0.81
C PHE A 552 29.70 -14.70 -0.19
N PRO A 553 28.51 -15.32 -0.33
CA PRO A 553 27.34 -14.88 -1.09
C PRO A 553 26.50 -13.81 -0.38
N ALA A 554 25.76 -13.01 -1.17
CA ALA A 554 24.88 -11.98 -0.63
C ALA A 554 23.78 -12.57 0.27
N ASP A 555 23.40 -11.86 1.32
CA ASP A 555 22.34 -12.29 2.22
C ASP A 555 20.96 -12.16 1.58
N PHE A 556 20.74 -11.17 0.71
CA PHE A 556 19.41 -10.89 0.16
C PHE A 556 19.43 -10.22 -1.21
N ILE A 557 18.50 -10.65 -2.07
CA ILE A 557 18.07 -9.95 -3.30
C ILE A 557 16.55 -10.01 -3.45
N ALA A 558 15.97 -9.07 -4.21
CA ALA A 558 14.55 -9.11 -4.56
C ALA A 558 14.24 -8.46 -5.91
N GLU A 559 13.58 -9.19 -6.80
CA GLU A 559 13.13 -8.70 -8.11
C GLU A 559 11.85 -9.42 -8.58
N GLY A 560 11.32 -9.00 -9.74
CA GLY A 560 10.14 -9.59 -10.35
C GLY A 560 10.31 -11.04 -10.82
N ILE A 561 9.19 -11.77 -10.93
CA ILE A 561 9.13 -13.16 -11.41
C ILE A 561 9.74 -13.37 -12.80
N ASP A 562 9.76 -12.33 -13.62
CA ASP A 562 10.42 -12.30 -14.93
C ASP A 562 11.94 -12.51 -14.83
N GLN A 563 12.57 -12.17 -13.70
CA GLN A 563 14.01 -12.37 -13.48
C GLN A 563 14.43 -13.83 -13.29
N THR A 564 13.48 -14.75 -13.15
CA THR A 564 13.74 -16.21 -13.23
C THR A 564 14.35 -16.64 -14.57
N ARG A 565 14.20 -15.83 -15.63
CA ARG A 565 14.83 -16.04 -16.94
C ARG A 565 15.83 -14.94 -17.31
N GLY A 566 16.14 -14.05 -16.37
CA GLY A 566 17.03 -12.91 -16.54
C GLY A 566 18.11 -12.93 -15.47
N TRP A 567 18.10 -11.95 -14.58
CA TRP A 567 19.19 -11.70 -13.65
C TRP A 567 19.46 -12.86 -12.66
N PHE A 568 18.41 -13.52 -12.13
CA PHE A 568 18.61 -14.66 -11.21
C PHE A 568 19.34 -15.82 -11.90
N TYR A 569 19.00 -16.07 -13.17
CA TYR A 569 19.63 -17.11 -13.98
C TYR A 569 21.12 -16.81 -14.20
N THR A 570 21.45 -15.60 -14.66
CA THR A 570 22.84 -15.27 -15.00
C THR A 570 23.74 -15.13 -13.78
N LEU A 571 23.22 -14.58 -12.66
CA LEU A 571 23.92 -14.60 -11.38
C LEU A 571 24.30 -16.03 -10.97
N LEU A 572 23.34 -16.97 -11.02
CA LEU A 572 23.57 -18.35 -10.59
C LEU A 572 24.56 -19.07 -11.52
N VAL A 573 24.42 -18.89 -12.84
CA VAL A 573 25.32 -19.47 -13.84
C VAL A 573 26.75 -19.00 -13.64
N LEU A 574 26.98 -17.68 -13.56
CA LEU A 574 28.32 -17.13 -13.44
C LEU A 574 28.95 -17.47 -12.09
N SER A 575 28.20 -17.37 -11.00
CA SER A 575 28.67 -17.76 -9.67
C SER A 575 29.06 -19.24 -9.60
N THR A 576 28.24 -20.12 -10.17
CA THR A 576 28.52 -21.57 -10.20
C THR A 576 29.74 -21.88 -11.06
N ALA A 577 29.89 -21.24 -12.21
CA ALA A 577 31.03 -21.44 -13.10
C ALA A 577 32.34 -20.89 -12.52
N LEU A 578 32.30 -19.75 -11.82
CA LEU A 578 33.48 -19.10 -11.26
C LEU A 578 33.88 -19.70 -9.92
N PHE A 579 32.94 -19.84 -9.00
CA PHE A 579 33.18 -20.11 -7.57
C PHE A 579 32.55 -21.41 -7.07
N GLY A 580 31.67 -22.06 -7.85
CA GLY A 580 31.04 -23.32 -7.46
C GLY A 580 30.00 -23.21 -6.34
N GLN A 581 29.60 -22.00 -5.94
CA GLN A 581 28.64 -21.73 -4.87
C GLN A 581 27.49 -20.83 -5.35
N PRO A 582 26.35 -20.73 -4.64
CA PRO A 582 25.27 -19.80 -5.01
C PRO A 582 25.70 -18.33 -4.86
N PRO A 583 25.13 -17.41 -5.64
CA PRO A 583 25.44 -15.97 -5.56
C PRO A 583 24.73 -15.25 -4.39
N PHE A 584 23.67 -15.85 -3.86
CA PHE A 584 22.83 -15.28 -2.80
C PHE A 584 22.26 -16.37 -1.89
N LYS A 585 21.89 -15.99 -0.66
CA LYS A 585 21.26 -16.86 0.34
C LYS A 585 19.73 -16.80 0.25
N ASN A 586 19.15 -15.60 0.19
CA ASN A 586 17.70 -15.39 0.23
C ASN A 586 17.20 -14.55 -0.96
N VAL A 587 16.06 -14.97 -1.54
CA VAL A 587 15.42 -14.29 -2.68
C VAL A 587 13.95 -14.04 -2.38
N ILE A 588 13.49 -12.78 -2.49
CA ILE A 588 12.06 -12.47 -2.60
C ILE A 588 11.70 -12.26 -4.07
N VAL A 589 10.70 -12.98 -4.55
CA VAL A 589 10.19 -12.87 -5.92
C VAL A 589 8.82 -12.22 -5.90
N ASN A 590 8.72 -11.00 -6.43
CA ASN A 590 7.46 -10.32 -6.59
C ASN A 590 6.80 -10.63 -7.94
N GLY A 591 5.48 -10.53 -8.02
CA GLY A 591 4.74 -10.70 -9.26
C GLY A 591 4.72 -9.42 -10.08
N LEU A 592 3.83 -9.37 -11.08
CA LEU A 592 3.75 -8.25 -12.01
C LEU A 592 2.63 -7.28 -11.63
N VAL A 593 2.96 -5.99 -11.61
CA VAL A 593 1.93 -4.94 -11.53
C VAL A 593 1.41 -4.67 -12.93
N LEU A 594 0.11 -4.89 -13.11
CA LEU A 594 -0.64 -4.78 -14.36
C LEU A 594 -1.51 -3.52 -14.32
N ALA A 595 -1.87 -3.02 -15.50
CA ALA A 595 -2.90 -2.00 -15.63
C ALA A 595 -4.23 -2.48 -15.04
N SER A 596 -5.16 -1.55 -14.81
CA SER A 596 -6.46 -1.84 -14.19
C SER A 596 -7.29 -2.87 -14.98
N ASP A 597 -7.08 -2.94 -16.30
CA ASP A 597 -7.69 -3.88 -17.25
C ASP A 597 -6.99 -5.26 -17.30
N GLY A 598 -5.89 -5.45 -16.56
CA GLY A 598 -5.09 -6.67 -16.54
C GLY A 598 -4.07 -6.80 -17.68
N GLN A 599 -3.91 -5.79 -18.53
CA GLN A 599 -2.83 -5.78 -19.51
C GLN A 599 -1.48 -5.39 -18.86
N LYS A 600 -0.38 -5.80 -19.49
CA LYS A 600 0.95 -5.31 -19.12
C LYS A 600 0.99 -3.79 -19.26
N MET A 601 1.50 -3.11 -18.23
CA MET A 601 1.72 -1.66 -18.28
C MET A 601 2.74 -1.32 -19.36
N SER A 602 2.43 -0.33 -20.21
CA SER A 602 3.42 0.22 -21.14
C SER A 602 3.24 1.72 -21.33
N LYS A 603 4.37 2.42 -21.45
CA LYS A 603 4.40 3.85 -21.75
C LYS A 603 3.75 4.16 -23.10
N SER A 604 3.95 3.28 -24.09
CA SER A 604 3.34 3.41 -25.41
C SER A 604 1.81 3.33 -25.39
N LYS A 605 1.23 2.51 -24.49
CA LYS A 605 -0.23 2.35 -24.34
C LYS A 605 -0.86 3.39 -23.42
N LYS A 606 -0.07 4.14 -22.64
CA LYS A 606 -0.53 5.12 -21.64
C LYS A 606 -1.62 4.54 -20.72
N ASN A 607 -1.49 3.28 -20.32
CA ASN A 607 -2.54 2.52 -19.64
C ASN A 607 -2.38 2.46 -18.10
N TYR A 608 -1.60 3.37 -17.50
CA TYR A 608 -1.46 3.48 -16.05
C TYR A 608 -1.23 4.94 -15.64
N PRO A 609 -1.69 5.38 -14.45
CA PRO A 609 -1.47 6.72 -13.96
C PRO A 609 0.01 6.94 -13.61
N ASP A 610 0.53 8.14 -13.86
CA ASP A 610 1.89 8.51 -13.50
C ASP A 610 2.15 8.27 -11.99
N PRO A 611 3.17 7.49 -11.59
CA PRO A 611 3.46 7.28 -10.18
C PRO A 611 3.68 8.56 -9.37
N MET A 612 4.31 9.59 -9.97
CA MET A 612 4.54 10.84 -9.26
C MET A 612 3.25 11.62 -9.02
N HIS A 613 2.27 11.53 -9.93
CA HIS A 613 0.93 12.07 -9.70
C HIS A 613 0.26 11.42 -8.48
N VAL A 614 0.37 10.09 -8.35
CA VAL A 614 -0.20 9.35 -7.21
C VAL A 614 0.53 9.73 -5.91
N VAL A 615 1.86 9.80 -5.92
CA VAL A 615 2.63 10.20 -4.74
C VAL A 615 2.33 11.63 -4.30
N ASN A 616 2.22 12.58 -5.23
CA ASN A 616 1.90 13.98 -4.91
C ASN A 616 0.46 14.13 -4.39
N SER A 617 -0.44 13.23 -4.77
CA SER A 617 -1.85 13.26 -4.39
C SER A 617 -2.14 12.55 -3.05
N TYR A 618 -1.50 11.40 -2.81
CA TYR A 618 -1.80 10.53 -1.66
C TYR A 618 -0.61 10.26 -0.73
N GLY A 619 0.62 10.50 -1.19
CA GLY A 619 1.85 10.23 -0.45
C GLY A 619 2.53 8.92 -0.86
N ALA A 620 3.84 8.89 -0.66
CA ALA A 620 4.69 7.73 -0.91
C ALA A 620 4.37 6.58 0.04
N ASP A 621 4.10 6.84 1.33
CA ASP A 621 3.79 5.79 2.30
C ASP A 621 2.52 5.03 1.94
N ALA A 622 1.51 5.72 1.40
CA ALA A 622 0.25 5.11 0.98
C ALA A 622 0.47 4.18 -0.23
N LEU A 623 1.26 4.64 -1.21
CA LEU A 623 1.61 3.84 -2.37
C LEU A 623 2.45 2.62 -1.99
N ARG A 624 3.45 2.78 -1.13
CA ARG A 624 4.29 1.69 -0.61
C ARG A 624 3.44 0.63 0.05
N LEU A 625 2.59 1.04 1.00
CA LEU A 625 1.75 0.13 1.76
C LEU A 625 0.69 -0.57 0.90
N TYR A 626 0.09 0.13 -0.08
CA TYR A 626 -0.82 -0.47 -1.05
C TYR A 626 -0.15 -1.59 -1.86
N LEU A 627 1.07 -1.36 -2.36
CA LEU A 627 1.77 -2.34 -3.20
C LEU A 627 2.15 -3.59 -2.42
N ILE A 628 2.66 -3.45 -1.19
CA ILE A 628 3.11 -4.57 -0.37
C ILE A 628 1.97 -5.29 0.38
N ASN A 629 0.83 -4.62 0.60
CA ASN A 629 -0.39 -5.23 1.15
C ASN A 629 -1.23 -5.93 0.07
N SER A 630 -0.57 -6.53 -0.92
CA SER A 630 -1.23 -7.08 -2.10
C SER A 630 -0.64 -8.44 -2.46
N PRO A 631 -1.31 -9.27 -3.29
CA PRO A 631 -0.81 -10.59 -3.64
C PRO A 631 0.50 -10.54 -4.45
N VAL A 632 0.92 -9.36 -4.91
CA VAL A 632 2.16 -9.18 -5.68
C VAL A 632 3.42 -9.57 -4.92
N VAL A 633 3.43 -9.47 -3.58
CA VAL A 633 4.56 -9.94 -2.76
C VAL A 633 4.62 -11.48 -2.63
N ARG A 634 3.67 -12.19 -3.27
CA ARG A 634 3.60 -13.66 -3.37
C ARG A 634 3.74 -14.15 -4.81
N ALA A 635 4.46 -13.40 -5.65
CA ALA A 635 4.68 -13.72 -7.06
C ALA A 635 3.40 -13.77 -7.94
N GLU A 636 2.28 -13.21 -7.47
CA GLU A 636 1.02 -13.09 -8.22
C GLU A 636 0.85 -11.71 -8.86
N ASN A 637 -0.10 -11.56 -9.79
CA ASN A 637 -0.32 -10.29 -10.46
C ASN A 637 -1.19 -9.34 -9.62
N LEU A 638 -0.87 -8.05 -9.63
CA LEU A 638 -1.70 -6.98 -9.07
C LEU A 638 -2.25 -6.10 -10.19
N ARG A 639 -3.57 -5.94 -10.26
CA ARG A 639 -4.20 -4.92 -11.12
C ARG A 639 -4.22 -3.59 -10.36
N PHE A 640 -3.39 -2.65 -10.78
CA PHE A 640 -3.25 -1.37 -10.10
C PHE A 640 -4.54 -0.54 -10.20
N LYS A 641 -5.02 -0.03 -9.06
CA LYS A 641 -6.13 0.92 -8.97
C LYS A 641 -5.77 2.03 -8.00
N GLU A 642 -5.90 3.28 -8.45
CA GLU A 642 -5.63 4.46 -7.63
C GLU A 642 -6.54 4.55 -6.40
N GLU A 643 -7.79 4.11 -6.53
CA GLU A 643 -8.74 4.04 -5.40
C GLU A 643 -8.20 3.23 -4.22
N GLY A 644 -7.47 2.14 -4.48
CA GLY A 644 -6.87 1.33 -3.43
C GLY A 644 -5.78 2.06 -2.65
N VAL A 645 -5.06 3.00 -3.28
CA VAL A 645 -4.08 3.86 -2.60
C VAL A 645 -4.78 4.85 -1.67
N ARG A 646 -5.90 5.44 -2.13
CA ARG A 646 -6.74 6.32 -1.32
C ARG A 646 -7.34 5.59 -0.12
N ASP A 647 -7.77 4.34 -0.28
CA ASP A 647 -8.36 3.54 0.80
C ASP A 647 -7.34 3.27 1.92
N ILE A 648 -6.06 3.09 1.61
CA ILE A 648 -4.99 3.00 2.64
C ILE A 648 -4.93 4.25 3.52
N LEU A 649 -5.04 5.45 2.94
CA LEU A 649 -5.07 6.68 3.73
C LEU A 649 -6.28 6.70 4.67
N LYS A 650 -7.45 6.39 4.11
CA LYS A 650 -8.73 6.49 4.81
C LYS A 650 -8.86 5.47 5.94
N ASP A 651 -8.47 4.22 5.67
CA ASP A 651 -8.77 3.09 6.54
C ASP A 651 -7.59 2.74 7.47
N VAL A 652 -6.37 3.24 7.19
CA VAL A 652 -5.18 2.96 8.01
C VAL A 652 -4.55 4.24 8.57
N PHE A 653 -4.09 5.16 7.72
CA PHE A 653 -3.29 6.30 8.19
C PHE A 653 -4.09 7.33 8.95
N LEU A 654 -5.31 7.66 8.51
CA LEU A 654 -6.19 8.58 9.23
C LEU A 654 -6.56 8.04 10.62
N PRO A 655 -7.03 6.79 10.80
CA PRO A 655 -7.28 6.22 12.12
C PRO A 655 -6.04 6.24 13.02
N TRP A 656 -4.88 5.84 12.50
CA TRP A 656 -3.63 5.83 13.25
C TRP A 656 -3.20 7.23 13.68
N TYR A 657 -3.22 8.19 12.75
CA TYR A 657 -2.94 9.60 13.03
C TYR A 657 -3.90 10.19 14.06
N ASN A 658 -5.18 9.83 14.00
CA ASN A 658 -6.17 10.28 14.96
C ASN A 658 -5.92 9.74 16.38
N ALA A 659 -5.44 8.49 16.52
CA ALA A 659 -5.01 7.97 17.82
C ALA A 659 -3.78 8.73 18.36
N PHE A 660 -2.79 8.98 17.52
CA PHE A 660 -1.63 9.80 17.87
C PHE A 660 -2.02 11.23 18.27
N ARG A 661 -2.88 11.89 17.49
CA ARG A 661 -3.42 13.21 17.81
C ARG A 661 -4.20 13.19 19.13
N PHE A 662 -5.00 12.15 19.37
CA PHE A 662 -5.75 12.00 20.61
C PHE A 662 -4.81 11.89 21.83
N LEU A 663 -3.70 11.14 21.73
CA LEU A 663 -2.66 11.12 22.76
C LEU A 663 -2.12 12.54 23.03
N MET A 664 -1.63 13.22 21.98
CA MET A 664 -1.02 14.56 22.12
C MET A 664 -2.00 15.58 22.72
N GLN A 665 -3.27 15.54 22.33
CA GLN A 665 -4.30 16.41 22.87
C GLN A 665 -4.54 16.21 24.37
N ASN A 666 -4.61 14.95 24.82
CA ASN A 666 -4.86 14.68 26.23
C ASN A 666 -3.64 14.95 27.11
N ILE A 667 -2.42 14.77 26.58
CA ILE A 667 -1.19 15.21 27.26
C ILE A 667 -1.17 16.74 27.39
N TYR A 668 -1.51 17.46 26.33
CA TYR A 668 -1.60 18.92 26.38
C TYR A 668 -2.68 19.40 27.36
N ARG A 669 -3.85 18.74 27.38
CA ARG A 669 -4.92 18.98 28.36
C ARG A 669 -4.41 18.80 29.78
N LEU A 670 -3.76 17.66 30.07
CA LEU A 670 -3.22 17.35 31.38
C LEU A 670 -2.24 18.43 31.87
N HIS A 671 -1.36 18.90 30.98
CA HIS A 671 -0.45 19.99 31.29
C HIS A 671 -1.17 21.32 31.60
N LYS A 672 -2.19 21.67 30.80
CA LYS A 672 -2.92 22.94 30.94
C LYS A 672 -3.84 22.96 32.16
N GLU A 673 -4.55 21.87 32.43
CA GLU A 673 -5.56 21.79 33.49
C GLU A 673 -4.95 21.44 34.86
N GLU A 674 -3.93 20.58 34.89
CA GLU A 674 -3.38 20.02 36.13
C GLU A 674 -1.92 20.44 36.38
N GLY A 675 -1.28 21.13 35.44
CA GLY A 675 0.12 21.58 35.56
C GLY A 675 1.16 20.46 35.44
N ILE A 676 0.74 19.21 35.16
CA ILE A 676 1.61 18.03 35.13
C ILE A 676 2.35 17.97 33.79
N GLN A 677 3.68 17.81 33.85
CA GLN A 677 4.49 17.54 32.66
C GLN A 677 4.57 16.03 32.41
N PHE A 678 4.14 15.61 31.23
CA PHE A 678 4.23 14.21 30.81
C PHE A 678 5.63 13.92 30.24
N LEU A 679 6.31 12.93 30.81
CA LEU A 679 7.56 12.38 30.30
C LEU A 679 7.50 10.86 30.43
N TYR A 680 7.54 10.16 29.30
CA TYR A 680 7.50 8.71 29.28
C TYR A 680 8.89 8.15 29.59
N ASN A 681 8.95 7.29 30.60
CA ASN A 681 10.11 6.47 30.90
C ASN A 681 9.73 4.99 31.03
N GLU A 682 10.19 4.17 30.08
CA GLU A 682 9.84 2.75 30.03
C GLU A 682 10.35 1.96 31.25
N SER A 683 11.48 2.37 31.85
CA SER A 683 12.05 1.71 33.02
C SER A 683 11.30 2.01 34.33
N LEU A 684 10.51 3.08 34.35
CA LEU A 684 9.71 3.52 35.50
C LEU A 684 8.22 3.20 35.35
N ALA A 685 7.82 2.63 34.21
CA ALA A 685 6.43 2.30 33.93
C ALA A 685 5.89 1.27 34.94
N LYS A 686 4.80 1.64 35.63
CA LYS A 686 4.16 0.79 36.65
C LYS A 686 3.22 -0.23 35.99
N PRO A 687 3.06 -1.43 36.55
CA PRO A 687 2.03 -2.37 36.11
C PRO A 687 0.64 -1.74 36.25
N SER A 688 -0.13 -1.71 35.16
CA SER A 688 -1.50 -1.22 35.19
C SER A 688 -2.42 -2.25 35.86
N SER A 689 -3.33 -1.77 36.70
CA SER A 689 -4.42 -2.59 37.24
C SER A 689 -5.56 -2.79 36.23
N ASN A 690 -5.54 -2.05 35.11
CA ASN A 690 -6.56 -2.14 34.09
C ASN A 690 -6.31 -3.30 33.11
N ILE A 691 -7.33 -4.12 32.89
CA ILE A 691 -7.23 -5.31 32.02
C ILE A 691 -6.98 -4.95 30.55
N MET A 692 -7.52 -3.83 30.05
CA MET A 692 -7.33 -3.39 28.67
C MET A 692 -5.93 -2.83 28.42
N ASP A 693 -5.31 -2.21 29.42
CA ASP A 693 -3.91 -1.75 29.34
C ASP A 693 -2.97 -2.97 29.26
N ASN A 694 -3.16 -3.94 30.16
CA ASN A 694 -2.40 -5.19 30.16
C ASN A 694 -2.60 -5.98 28.87
N TRP A 695 -3.83 -6.01 28.35
CA TRP A 695 -4.16 -6.63 27.07
C TRP A 695 -3.42 -5.98 25.90
N ILE A 696 -3.50 -4.66 25.73
CA ILE A 696 -2.89 -4.01 24.56
C ILE A 696 -1.36 -4.11 24.62
N LEU A 697 -0.78 -4.08 25.81
CA LEU A 697 0.67 -4.29 26.00
C LEU A 697 1.08 -5.73 25.65
N SER A 698 0.33 -6.74 26.13
CA SER A 698 0.52 -8.14 25.74
C SER A 698 0.45 -8.30 24.23
N PHE A 699 -0.63 -7.81 23.63
CA PHE A 699 -0.89 -7.94 22.20
C PHE A 699 0.17 -7.21 21.36
N THR A 700 0.71 -6.09 21.86
CA THR A 700 1.86 -5.40 21.25
C THR A 700 3.12 -6.26 21.29
N GLN A 701 3.41 -6.94 22.40
CA GLN A 701 4.56 -7.84 22.48
C GLN A 701 4.40 -9.07 21.59
N SER A 702 3.21 -9.68 21.54
CA SER A 702 2.87 -10.76 20.61
C SER A 702 3.04 -10.33 19.15
N LEU A 703 2.67 -9.08 18.81
CA LEU A 703 2.93 -8.50 17.49
C LEU A 703 4.43 -8.33 17.21
N ILE A 704 5.22 -7.82 18.16
CA ILE A 704 6.68 -7.65 17.99
C ILE A 704 7.34 -9.03 17.77
N HIS A 705 6.93 -10.03 18.53
CA HIS A 705 7.42 -11.41 18.39
C HIS A 705 7.14 -11.94 16.97
N PHE A 706 5.88 -11.91 16.55
CA PHE A 706 5.46 -12.33 15.22
C PHE A 706 6.17 -11.56 14.10
N PHE A 707 6.29 -10.23 14.24
CA PHE A 707 6.96 -9.38 13.27
C PHE A 707 8.41 -9.81 13.05
N LYS A 708 9.16 -10.05 14.14
CA LYS A 708 10.56 -10.48 14.04
C LYS A 708 10.68 -11.85 13.38
N GLU A 709 9.84 -12.80 13.74
CA GLU A 709 9.85 -14.15 13.17
C GLU A 709 9.60 -14.12 11.66
N GLU A 710 8.55 -13.43 11.22
CA GLU A 710 8.15 -13.41 9.81
C GLU A 710 9.11 -12.59 8.94
N MET A 711 9.61 -11.45 9.46
CA MET A 711 10.58 -10.63 8.73
C MET A 711 11.93 -11.32 8.59
N THR A 712 12.38 -12.06 9.63
CA THR A 712 13.59 -12.91 9.54
C THR A 712 13.41 -14.01 8.50
N ALA A 713 12.19 -14.52 8.33
CA ALA A 713 11.84 -15.51 7.31
C ALA A 713 11.48 -14.89 5.94
N TYR A 714 11.66 -13.57 5.74
CA TYR A 714 11.35 -12.84 4.50
C TYR A 714 9.87 -12.92 4.07
N ARG A 715 8.94 -13.21 4.99
CA ARG A 715 7.51 -13.40 4.72
C ARG A 715 6.71 -12.10 4.84
N LEU A 716 7.07 -11.08 4.06
CA LEU A 716 6.43 -9.74 4.12
C LEU A 716 4.90 -9.78 3.97
N TYR A 717 4.38 -10.74 3.19
CA TYR A 717 2.96 -10.90 2.90
C TYR A 717 2.11 -11.29 4.13
N THR A 718 2.71 -11.79 5.20
CA THR A 718 2.01 -12.11 6.46
C THR A 718 2.05 -10.94 7.45
N VAL A 719 3.07 -10.10 7.35
CA VAL A 719 3.37 -9.01 8.30
C VAL A 719 2.41 -7.84 8.12
N VAL A 720 2.29 -7.34 6.89
CA VAL A 720 1.54 -6.12 6.59
C VAL A 720 0.06 -6.22 6.98
N PRO A 721 -0.68 -7.32 6.67
CA PRO A 721 -2.06 -7.46 7.11
C PRO A 721 -2.23 -7.42 8.62
N ARG A 722 -1.29 -7.98 9.40
CA ARG A 722 -1.34 -7.96 10.86
C ARG A 722 -1.05 -6.58 11.43
N LEU A 723 -0.09 -5.84 10.86
CA LEU A 723 0.19 -4.46 11.25
C LEU A 723 -1.01 -3.54 10.99
N VAL A 724 -1.65 -3.67 9.82
CA VAL A 724 -2.86 -2.91 9.47
C VAL A 724 -4.01 -3.26 10.42
N ARG A 725 -4.23 -4.55 10.70
CA ARG A 725 -5.24 -4.99 11.68
C ARG A 725 -4.95 -4.47 13.09
N PHE A 726 -3.68 -4.34 13.47
CA PHE A 726 -3.34 -3.79 14.78
C PHE A 726 -3.74 -2.32 14.92
N VAL A 727 -3.68 -1.52 13.85
CA VAL A 727 -4.19 -0.13 13.86
C VAL A 727 -5.68 -0.10 14.18
N ASP A 728 -6.46 -1.01 13.58
CA ASP A 728 -7.89 -1.17 13.90
C ASP A 728 -8.09 -1.57 15.37
N ILE A 729 -7.32 -2.53 15.87
CA ILE A 729 -7.35 -2.99 17.27
C ILE A 729 -7.04 -1.83 18.24
N LEU A 730 -6.01 -1.05 17.95
CA LEU A 730 -5.64 0.11 18.77
C LEU A 730 -6.75 1.17 18.79
N THR A 731 -7.30 1.51 17.63
CA THR A 731 -8.23 2.63 17.47
C THR A 731 -9.66 2.28 17.88
N ASN A 732 -10.20 1.19 17.35
CA ASN A 732 -11.60 0.81 17.50
C ASN A 732 -11.90 0.03 18.78
N TRP A 733 -10.88 -0.52 19.43
CA TRP A 733 -11.04 -1.23 20.71
C TRP A 733 -10.37 -0.49 21.86
N TYR A 734 -9.03 -0.40 21.87
CA TYR A 734 -8.33 0.16 23.03
C TYR A 734 -8.65 1.65 23.28
N VAL A 735 -8.42 2.52 22.28
CA VAL A 735 -8.66 3.97 22.42
C VAL A 735 -10.14 4.27 22.64
N ARG A 736 -11.04 3.55 21.95
CA ARG A 736 -12.49 3.70 22.08
C ARG A 736 -12.96 3.39 23.51
N MET A 737 -12.60 2.22 24.04
CA MET A 737 -13.05 1.76 25.36
C MET A 737 -12.39 2.50 26.52
N ASN A 738 -11.19 3.06 26.32
CA ASN A 738 -10.46 3.81 27.36
C ASN A 738 -10.58 5.33 27.20
N ARG A 739 -11.45 5.84 26.31
CA ARG A 739 -11.56 7.26 26.00
C ARG A 739 -11.85 8.13 27.23
N ARG A 740 -12.68 7.66 28.16
CA ARG A 740 -13.01 8.36 29.41
C ARG A 740 -11.79 8.45 30.35
N ARG A 741 -11.06 7.33 30.50
CA ARG A 741 -9.81 7.25 31.28
C ARG A 741 -8.75 8.20 30.74
N LEU A 742 -8.52 8.15 29.42
CA LEU A 742 -7.57 9.01 28.70
C LEU A 742 -7.91 10.52 28.78
N LYS A 743 -9.17 10.86 29.10
CA LYS A 743 -9.64 12.24 29.29
C LYS A 743 -9.59 12.72 30.75
N GLY A 744 -9.16 11.88 31.70
CA GLY A 744 -9.11 12.24 33.11
C GLY A 744 -10.37 11.93 33.92
N GLU A 745 -11.41 11.34 33.33
CA GLU A 745 -12.66 11.04 34.06
C GLU A 745 -12.48 9.95 35.15
N GLY A 746 -11.42 9.14 35.04
CA GLY A 746 -11.02 8.13 36.03
C GLY A 746 -10.09 8.64 37.14
N GLY A 747 -9.77 9.94 37.15
CA GLY A 747 -8.76 10.53 38.02
C GLY A 747 -7.39 10.67 37.34
N THR A 748 -6.54 11.54 37.91
CA THR A 748 -5.23 11.91 37.36
C THR A 748 -4.28 10.73 37.20
N ASP A 749 -4.13 9.90 38.23
CA ASP A 749 -3.20 8.75 38.21
C ASP A 749 -3.60 7.70 37.16
N ASP A 750 -4.91 7.40 37.05
CA ASP A 750 -5.43 6.47 36.03
C ASP A 750 -5.26 7.04 34.62
N CYS A 751 -5.47 8.35 34.45
CA CYS A 751 -5.22 9.04 33.20
C CYS A 751 -3.74 8.97 32.79
N LEU A 752 -2.81 9.20 33.72
CA LEU A 752 -1.38 9.10 33.48
C LEU A 752 -0.99 7.69 33.02
N MET A 753 -1.42 6.64 33.74
CA MET A 753 -1.14 5.25 33.36
C MET A 753 -1.71 4.90 31.97
N ALA A 754 -2.92 5.35 31.65
CA ALA A 754 -3.54 5.12 30.35
C ALA A 754 -2.78 5.85 29.22
N LEU A 755 -2.30 7.08 29.47
CA LEU A 755 -1.51 7.87 28.52
C LEU A 755 -0.12 7.26 28.31
N GLU A 756 0.55 6.78 29.36
CA GLU A 756 1.83 6.05 29.28
C GLU A 756 1.69 4.78 28.44
N THR A 757 0.62 4.01 28.68
CA THR A 757 0.32 2.79 27.91
C THR A 757 0.10 3.13 26.43
N LEU A 758 -0.73 4.13 26.13
CA LEU A 758 -1.00 4.55 24.74
C LEU A 758 0.28 5.07 24.05
N PHE A 759 1.11 5.84 24.76
CA PHE A 759 2.41 6.30 24.27
C PHE A 759 3.32 5.11 23.94
N SER A 760 3.45 4.14 24.86
CA SER A 760 4.29 2.95 24.68
C SER A 760 3.91 2.14 23.43
N VAL A 761 2.60 1.94 23.23
CA VAL A 761 2.05 1.22 22.07
C VAL A 761 2.28 1.99 20.77
N LEU A 762 1.99 3.30 20.74
CA LEU A 762 2.22 4.13 19.55
C LEU A 762 3.71 4.22 19.19
N PHE A 763 4.59 4.34 20.17
CA PHE A 763 6.03 4.37 19.96
C PHE A 763 6.56 3.03 19.42
N SER A 764 6.10 1.91 19.99
CA SER A 764 6.43 0.56 19.50
C SER A 764 5.95 0.37 18.05
N MET A 765 4.72 0.78 17.75
CA MET A 765 4.17 0.75 16.38
C MET A 765 4.97 1.60 15.40
N CYS A 766 5.41 2.80 15.79
CA CYS A 766 6.26 3.63 14.95
C CYS A 766 7.57 2.91 14.58
N ARG A 767 8.20 2.21 15.55
CA ARG A 767 9.43 1.44 15.29
C ARG A 767 9.20 0.25 14.36
N LEU A 768 8.09 -0.48 14.53
CA LEU A 768 7.74 -1.62 13.66
C LEU A 768 7.36 -1.21 12.24
N MET A 769 6.65 -0.09 12.08
CA MET A 769 6.19 0.42 10.79
C MET A 769 7.27 1.21 10.03
N ALA A 770 8.36 1.63 10.69
CA ALA A 770 9.40 2.46 10.09
C ALA A 770 10.03 1.91 8.79
N PRO A 771 10.24 0.58 8.62
CA PRO A 771 10.65 0.03 7.32
C PRO A 771 9.61 0.20 6.20
N PHE A 772 8.32 0.19 6.54
CA PHE A 772 7.20 0.11 5.61
C PHE A 772 6.72 1.49 5.18
N THR A 773 6.49 2.36 6.16
CA THR A 773 5.94 3.72 6.01
C THR A 773 6.87 4.72 6.68
N PRO A 774 8.08 4.94 6.14
CA PRO A 774 9.14 5.67 6.83
C PRO A 774 8.77 7.13 7.14
N PHE A 775 7.93 7.77 6.33
CA PHE A 775 7.64 9.19 6.52
C PHE A 775 6.67 9.47 7.67
N ILE A 776 5.52 8.79 7.71
CA ILE A 776 4.52 8.98 8.76
C ILE A 776 5.08 8.58 10.13
N THR A 777 5.94 7.56 10.18
CA THR A 777 6.61 7.13 11.41
C THR A 777 7.62 8.14 11.89
N GLU A 778 8.40 8.76 10.98
CA GLU A 778 9.32 9.83 11.33
C GLU A 778 8.54 11.05 11.83
N MET A 779 7.49 11.47 11.12
CA MET A 779 6.64 12.60 11.52
C MET A 779 6.05 12.43 12.92
N MET A 780 5.52 11.25 13.25
CA MET A 780 5.01 10.97 14.61
C MET A 780 6.15 10.93 15.62
N PHE A 781 7.27 10.28 15.30
CA PHE A 781 8.43 10.17 16.18
C PHE A 781 9.04 11.53 16.54
N GLN A 782 9.16 12.46 15.59
CA GLN A 782 9.69 13.80 15.83
C GLN A 782 8.93 14.57 16.92
N ARG A 783 7.65 14.22 17.15
CA ARG A 783 6.82 14.77 18.22
C ARG A 783 6.89 13.92 19.49
N LEU A 784 6.85 12.60 19.37
CA LEU A 784 6.95 11.67 20.50
C LEU A 784 8.30 11.81 21.23
N LYS A 785 9.40 12.05 20.51
CA LYS A 785 10.74 12.20 21.10
C LYS A 785 10.83 13.35 22.11
N LEU A 786 10.00 14.39 21.97
CA LEU A 786 9.96 15.54 22.89
C LEU A 786 9.34 15.19 24.25
N LEU A 787 8.70 14.02 24.34
CA LEU A 787 8.03 13.48 25.53
C LEU A 787 8.71 12.20 26.03
N LEU A 788 9.84 11.85 25.45
CA LEU A 788 10.60 10.66 25.78
C LEU A 788 11.76 11.04 26.70
N ASP A 789 11.88 10.36 27.84
CA ASP A 789 13.07 10.48 28.67
C ASP A 789 14.28 9.92 27.89
N PRO A 790 15.39 10.67 27.74
CA PRO A 790 16.59 10.19 27.04
C PRO A 790 17.12 8.86 27.57
N THR A 791 16.89 8.53 28.84
CA THR A 791 17.29 7.24 29.43
C THR A 791 16.49 6.05 28.94
N SER A 792 15.34 6.28 28.30
CA SER A 792 14.46 5.23 27.73
C SER A 792 14.96 4.66 26.41
N VAL A 793 15.95 5.31 25.79
CA VAL A 793 16.52 4.91 24.50
C VAL A 793 17.98 4.52 24.74
N GLN A 794 18.40 3.37 24.22
CA GLN A 794 19.78 2.90 24.40
C GLN A 794 20.74 3.58 23.42
N GLU A 795 20.22 3.98 22.28
CA GLU A 795 20.94 4.62 21.20
C GLU A 795 21.37 6.04 21.59
N LYS A 796 22.64 6.37 21.31
CA LYS A 796 23.23 7.69 21.64
C LYS A 796 22.62 8.85 20.86
N ASP A 797 22.09 8.56 19.68
CA ASP A 797 21.44 9.54 18.81
C ASP A 797 20.00 9.09 18.52
N SER A 798 19.04 9.91 18.95
CA SER A 798 17.61 9.71 18.77
C SER A 798 16.98 10.80 17.90
N GLN A 799 17.75 11.42 17.00
CA GLN A 799 17.27 12.48 16.12
C GLN A 799 16.32 11.98 15.03
N SER A 800 16.41 10.71 14.62
CA SER A 800 15.51 10.06 13.67
C SER A 800 15.02 8.71 14.19
N ILE A 801 13.78 8.32 13.84
CA ILE A 801 13.25 6.99 14.18
C ILE A 801 14.09 5.87 13.59
N HIS A 802 14.75 6.13 12.47
CA HIS A 802 15.56 5.15 11.76
C HIS A 802 16.92 4.88 12.39
N TYR A 803 17.32 5.69 13.39
CA TYR A 803 18.49 5.41 14.22
C TYR A 803 18.19 4.39 15.32
N LEU A 804 16.90 4.21 15.66
CA LEU A 804 16.46 3.32 16.71
C LEU A 804 16.36 1.88 16.19
N MET A 805 16.88 0.93 16.97
CA MET A 805 16.74 -0.50 16.69
C MET A 805 15.28 -0.95 16.86
N LEU A 806 14.97 -2.21 16.54
CA LEU A 806 13.65 -2.77 16.87
C LEU A 806 13.52 -3.00 18.39
N PRO A 807 12.31 -2.84 18.96
CA PRO A 807 12.10 -3.13 20.37
C PRO A 807 12.37 -4.63 20.66
N PRO A 808 13.05 -4.98 21.77
CA PRO A 808 13.15 -6.38 22.20
C PRO A 808 11.76 -6.93 22.57
N VAL A 809 11.57 -8.24 22.42
CA VAL A 809 10.33 -8.90 22.88
C VAL A 809 10.42 -9.06 24.39
N ARG A 810 9.40 -8.59 25.10
CA ARG A 810 9.24 -8.75 26.56
C ARG A 810 8.25 -9.87 26.84
N GLU A 811 8.77 -11.10 26.86
CA GLU A 811 7.99 -12.32 27.08
C GLU A 811 7.16 -12.28 28.38
N ASN A 812 7.65 -11.59 29.41
CA ASN A 812 6.95 -11.44 30.69
C ASN A 812 5.66 -10.59 30.62
N LEU A 813 5.47 -9.79 29.58
CA LEU A 813 4.25 -9.02 29.36
C LEU A 813 3.23 -9.77 28.48
N ILE A 814 3.63 -10.87 27.85
CA ILE A 814 2.74 -11.67 27.02
C ILE A 814 1.85 -12.51 27.93
N ASN A 815 0.54 -12.28 27.84
CA ASN A 815 -0.49 -12.98 28.57
C ASN A 815 -1.59 -13.46 27.63
N GLN A 816 -1.42 -14.68 27.11
CA GLN A 816 -2.35 -15.30 26.16
C GLN A 816 -3.77 -15.44 26.72
N LYS A 817 -3.93 -15.60 28.04
CA LYS A 817 -5.26 -15.71 28.66
C LYS A 817 -6.05 -14.41 28.51
N ILE A 818 -5.40 -13.27 28.77
CA ILE A 818 -6.03 -11.95 28.59
C ILE A 818 -6.33 -11.69 27.10
N GLU A 819 -5.41 -12.05 26.20
CA GLU A 819 -5.64 -11.91 24.76
C GLU A 819 -6.86 -12.71 24.29
N ASN A 820 -6.97 -13.97 24.73
CA ASN A 820 -8.11 -14.83 24.40
C ASN A 820 -9.41 -14.28 25.01
N ALA A 821 -9.38 -13.83 26.27
CA ALA A 821 -10.55 -13.25 26.94
C ALA A 821 -11.09 -12.02 26.19
N VAL A 822 -10.19 -11.10 25.79
CA VAL A 822 -10.58 -9.91 25.03
C VAL A 822 -11.04 -10.28 23.61
N SER A 823 -10.39 -11.24 22.95
CA SER A 823 -10.85 -11.74 21.63
C SER A 823 -12.27 -12.30 21.70
N ARG A 824 -12.60 -13.07 22.75
CA ARG A 824 -13.96 -13.60 22.97
C ARG A 824 -14.98 -12.49 23.22
N MET A 825 -14.62 -11.49 24.02
CA MET A 825 -15.44 -10.30 24.25
C MET A 825 -15.68 -9.52 22.94
N GLN A 826 -14.66 -9.37 22.10
CA GLN A 826 -14.77 -8.74 20.77
C GLN A 826 -15.77 -9.48 19.89
N SER A 827 -15.67 -10.81 19.78
CA SER A 827 -16.63 -11.64 19.05
C SER A 827 -18.07 -11.42 19.53
N VAL A 828 -18.31 -11.39 20.85
CA VAL A 828 -19.65 -11.14 21.41
C VAL A 828 -20.19 -9.77 20.98
N ILE A 829 -19.35 -8.73 21.06
CA ILE A 829 -19.75 -7.36 20.68
C ILE A 829 -20.00 -7.25 19.18
N GLU A 830 -19.18 -7.87 18.34
CA GLU A 830 -19.36 -7.88 16.89
C GLU A 830 -20.65 -8.60 16.49
N LEU A 831 -20.87 -9.82 17.02
CA LEU A 831 -22.10 -10.58 16.79
C LEU A 831 -23.34 -9.80 17.25
N GLY A 832 -23.28 -9.16 18.43
CA GLY A 832 -24.34 -8.29 18.93
C GLY A 832 -24.62 -7.10 18.01
N ARG A 833 -23.59 -6.43 17.48
CA ARG A 833 -23.73 -5.32 16.52
C ARG A 833 -24.38 -5.78 15.22
N VAL A 834 -23.98 -6.95 14.68
CA VAL A 834 -24.60 -7.51 13.48
C VAL A 834 -26.09 -7.78 13.70
N ILE A 835 -26.49 -8.28 14.86
CA ILE A 835 -27.91 -8.46 15.20
C ILE A 835 -28.65 -7.11 15.18
N ARG A 836 -28.07 -6.09 15.82
CA ARG A 836 -28.66 -4.73 15.82
C ARG A 836 -28.80 -4.16 14.42
N ASP A 837 -27.77 -4.26 13.59
CA ASP A 837 -27.78 -3.74 12.22
C ASP A 837 -28.80 -4.47 11.35
N ARG A 838 -28.89 -5.81 11.46
CA ARG A 838 -29.89 -6.64 10.77
C ARG A 838 -31.32 -6.22 11.10
N LYS A 839 -31.56 -5.81 12.34
CA LYS A 839 -32.87 -5.30 12.81
C LYS A 839 -33.00 -3.79 12.73
N THR A 840 -32.01 -3.09 12.16
CA THR A 840 -31.97 -1.62 12.06
C THR A 840 -32.18 -0.93 13.42
N LEU A 841 -31.69 -1.53 14.50
CA LEU A 841 -31.80 -1.03 15.87
C LEU A 841 -30.62 -0.10 16.19
N PRO A 842 -30.83 1.23 16.31
CA PRO A 842 -29.71 2.14 16.52
C PRO A 842 -29.06 1.88 17.89
N ILE A 843 -27.73 1.96 17.98
CA ILE A 843 -26.97 1.65 19.21
C ILE A 843 -27.38 2.51 20.42
N LYS A 844 -27.94 3.69 20.16
CA LYS A 844 -28.37 4.65 21.18
C LYS A 844 -29.51 4.13 22.05
N TYR A 845 -30.33 3.23 21.54
CA TYR A 845 -31.46 2.65 22.26
C TYR A 845 -30.95 1.52 23.16
N PRO A 846 -31.09 1.62 24.49
CA PRO A 846 -30.68 0.52 25.35
C PRO A 846 -31.54 -0.72 25.07
N LEU A 847 -30.92 -1.90 25.15
CA LEU A 847 -31.65 -3.18 25.08
C LEU A 847 -31.57 -3.90 26.44
N LYS A 848 -32.50 -4.83 26.66
CA LYS A 848 -32.65 -5.49 27.97
C LYS A 848 -31.47 -6.39 28.29
N GLU A 849 -31.16 -7.33 27.41
CA GLU A 849 -30.23 -8.40 27.72
C GLU A 849 -29.52 -8.91 26.48
N VAL A 850 -28.26 -9.28 26.66
CA VAL A 850 -27.52 -10.15 25.74
C VAL A 850 -27.24 -11.47 26.46
N VAL A 851 -27.58 -12.58 25.81
CA VAL A 851 -27.28 -13.93 26.28
C VAL A 851 -26.15 -14.50 25.43
N VAL A 852 -25.07 -14.90 26.08
CA VAL A 852 -23.91 -15.50 25.43
C VAL A 852 -23.87 -16.98 25.77
N ILE A 853 -23.84 -17.81 24.74
CA ILE A 853 -23.79 -19.25 24.85
C ILE A 853 -22.47 -19.77 24.30
N HIS A 854 -21.76 -20.54 25.12
CA HIS A 854 -20.50 -21.17 24.78
C HIS A 854 -20.41 -22.55 25.46
N GLN A 855 -19.71 -23.50 24.84
CA GLN A 855 -19.59 -24.87 25.37
C GLN A 855 -18.67 -24.95 26.60
N GLU A 856 -17.57 -24.19 26.59
CA GLU A 856 -16.59 -24.18 27.67
C GLU A 856 -16.91 -23.16 28.77
N ALA A 857 -16.89 -23.61 30.02
CA ALA A 857 -17.15 -22.76 31.19
C ALA A 857 -16.07 -21.69 31.43
N GLU A 858 -14.80 -21.99 31.14
CA GLU A 858 -13.69 -21.02 31.27
C GLU A 858 -13.90 -19.82 30.33
N SER A 859 -14.30 -20.07 29.09
CA SER A 859 -14.63 -19.05 28.10
C SER A 859 -15.79 -18.14 28.54
N LEU A 860 -16.80 -18.69 29.23
CA LEU A 860 -17.88 -17.90 29.80
C LEU A 860 -17.42 -17.05 30.98
N ALA A 861 -16.51 -17.56 31.81
CA ALA A 861 -15.92 -16.82 32.92
C ALA A 861 -15.11 -15.62 32.42
N ASP A 862 -14.32 -15.79 31.36
CA ASP A 862 -13.58 -14.70 30.71
C ASP A 862 -14.52 -13.59 30.22
N ILE A 863 -15.57 -13.96 29.48
CA ILE A 863 -16.57 -13.01 28.97
C ILE A 863 -17.25 -12.28 30.13
N LYS A 864 -17.55 -12.99 31.22
CA LYS A 864 -18.17 -12.41 32.41
C LYS A 864 -17.25 -11.41 33.11
N SER A 865 -15.94 -11.68 33.16
CA SER A 865 -14.95 -10.76 33.73
C SER A 865 -14.86 -9.41 32.98
N LEU A 866 -15.23 -9.41 31.69
CA LEU A 866 -15.23 -8.24 30.81
C LEU A 866 -16.65 -7.67 30.56
N GLU A 867 -17.64 -8.08 31.36
CA GLU A 867 -19.06 -7.74 31.11
C GLU A 867 -19.31 -6.24 30.99
N LYS A 868 -18.58 -5.42 31.73
CA LYS A 868 -18.71 -3.96 31.72
C LYS A 868 -18.54 -3.40 30.31
N TYR A 869 -17.55 -3.88 29.57
CA TYR A 869 -17.26 -3.42 28.21
C TYR A 869 -18.36 -3.87 27.23
N ILE A 870 -18.92 -5.07 27.43
CA ILE A 870 -20.03 -5.59 26.61
C ILE A 870 -21.31 -4.76 26.85
N LEU A 871 -21.63 -4.48 28.11
CA LEU A 871 -22.77 -3.64 28.51
C LEU A 871 -22.68 -2.25 27.88
N GLU A 872 -21.51 -1.61 27.96
CA GLU A 872 -21.26 -0.27 27.41
C GLU A 872 -21.29 -0.25 25.87
N GLU A 873 -20.61 -1.19 25.22
CA GLU A 873 -20.47 -1.19 23.76
C GLU A 873 -21.71 -1.65 23.00
N LEU A 874 -22.44 -2.63 23.54
CA LEU A 874 -23.72 -3.05 22.98
C LEU A 874 -24.88 -2.21 23.53
N ASN A 875 -24.66 -1.34 24.52
CA ASN A 875 -25.70 -0.57 25.21
C ASN A 875 -26.85 -1.49 25.66
N VAL A 876 -26.50 -2.51 26.45
CA VAL A 876 -27.46 -3.49 27.02
C VAL A 876 -27.42 -3.43 28.54
N ARG A 877 -28.51 -3.76 29.22
CA ARG A 877 -28.60 -3.67 30.69
C ARG A 877 -28.01 -4.88 31.39
N LYS A 878 -27.99 -6.05 30.76
CA LYS A 878 -27.55 -7.30 31.38
C LYS A 878 -26.81 -8.20 30.38
N VAL A 879 -25.76 -8.85 30.86
CA VAL A 879 -25.07 -9.96 30.17
C VAL A 879 -25.33 -11.25 30.93
N THR A 880 -25.97 -12.21 30.27
CA THR A 880 -26.20 -13.56 30.78
C THR A 880 -25.34 -14.55 30.02
N VAL A 881 -24.69 -15.46 30.75
CA VAL A 881 -23.87 -16.53 30.18
C VAL A 881 -24.54 -17.87 30.43
N SER A 882 -24.50 -18.78 29.45
CA SER A 882 -25.08 -20.12 29.57
C SER A 882 -24.29 -21.16 28.77
N THR A 883 -24.22 -22.39 29.26
CA THR A 883 -23.75 -23.55 28.48
C THR A 883 -24.91 -24.33 27.84
N ASP A 884 -26.13 -24.09 28.31
CA ASP A 884 -27.34 -24.81 27.90
C ASP A 884 -27.98 -24.13 26.68
N LYS A 885 -27.81 -24.76 25.50
CA LYS A 885 -28.41 -24.35 24.22
C LYS A 885 -29.91 -24.67 24.16
N ASN A 886 -30.32 -25.78 24.79
CA ASN A 886 -31.70 -26.28 24.74
C ASN A 886 -32.66 -25.39 25.50
N LYS A 887 -32.19 -24.77 26.60
CA LYS A 887 -32.94 -23.75 27.37
C LYS A 887 -33.49 -22.61 26.51
N TYR A 888 -32.84 -22.29 25.40
CA TYR A 888 -33.23 -21.20 24.50
C TYR A 888 -33.76 -21.70 23.15
N GLY A 889 -34.12 -22.99 23.01
CA GLY A 889 -34.77 -23.51 21.79
C GLY A 889 -33.89 -23.54 20.53
N ILE A 890 -32.56 -23.58 20.71
CA ILE A 890 -31.58 -23.52 19.62
C ILE A 890 -31.28 -24.92 19.10
N ARG A 891 -31.39 -25.12 17.78
CA ARG A 891 -31.00 -26.35 17.06
C ARG A 891 -29.95 -26.08 15.98
N LEU A 892 -29.11 -27.07 15.68
CA LEU A 892 -28.16 -27.01 14.57
C LEU A 892 -28.82 -27.31 13.22
N ARG A 893 -28.35 -26.61 12.18
CA ARG A 893 -28.66 -26.82 10.77
C ARG A 893 -27.37 -26.80 9.96
N ALA A 894 -27.28 -27.63 8.93
CA ALA A 894 -26.15 -27.66 8.02
C ALA A 894 -26.46 -26.92 6.70
N GLU A 895 -25.50 -26.13 6.22
CA GLU A 895 -25.45 -25.62 4.85
C GLU A 895 -24.26 -26.23 4.11
N PRO A 896 -24.46 -26.81 2.91
CA PRO A 896 -23.37 -27.39 2.13
C PRO A 896 -22.45 -26.30 1.55
N ASP A 897 -21.12 -26.55 1.49
CA ASP A 897 -20.20 -25.70 0.72
C ASP A 897 -20.24 -26.08 -0.77
N HIS A 898 -20.89 -25.22 -1.56
CA HIS A 898 -21.10 -25.47 -2.99
C HIS A 898 -19.79 -25.60 -3.79
N MET A 899 -18.72 -24.89 -3.40
CA MET A 899 -17.48 -24.85 -4.15
C MET A 899 -16.62 -26.08 -3.88
N VAL A 900 -16.53 -26.49 -2.61
CA VAL A 900 -15.78 -27.68 -2.17
C VAL A 900 -16.48 -28.94 -2.67
N LEU A 901 -17.78 -29.09 -2.36
CA LEU A 901 -18.57 -30.26 -2.74
C LEU A 901 -18.77 -30.38 -4.26
N GLY A 902 -18.88 -29.25 -4.97
CA GLY A 902 -19.04 -29.25 -6.43
C GLY A 902 -17.84 -29.84 -7.18
N LYS A 903 -16.61 -29.58 -6.71
CA LYS A 903 -15.39 -30.15 -7.29
C LYS A 903 -15.24 -31.65 -6.97
N ARG A 904 -15.63 -32.06 -5.77
CA ARG A 904 -15.43 -33.42 -5.26
C ARG A 904 -16.51 -34.41 -5.74
N LEU A 905 -17.79 -34.04 -5.61
CA LEU A 905 -18.91 -34.97 -5.74
C LEU A 905 -19.52 -35.07 -7.15
N LYS A 906 -19.16 -34.16 -8.08
CA LYS A 906 -19.59 -34.17 -9.49
C LYS A 906 -21.09 -34.53 -9.67
N GLY A 907 -21.40 -35.74 -10.16
CA GLY A 907 -22.77 -36.20 -10.43
C GLY A 907 -23.65 -36.42 -9.20
N ALA A 908 -23.06 -36.73 -8.05
CA ALA A 908 -23.77 -36.94 -6.77
C ALA A 908 -24.04 -35.62 -6.01
N PHE A 909 -23.56 -34.48 -6.53
CA PHE A 909 -23.65 -33.18 -5.85
C PHE A 909 -25.08 -32.79 -5.48
N LYS A 910 -26.07 -33.01 -6.37
CA LYS A 910 -27.47 -32.62 -6.11
C LYS A 910 -28.14 -33.43 -5.00
N SER A 911 -27.90 -34.74 -4.93
CA SER A 911 -28.52 -35.59 -3.90
C SER A 911 -27.90 -35.33 -2.52
N VAL A 912 -26.57 -35.25 -2.46
CA VAL A 912 -25.85 -34.96 -1.20
C VAL A 912 -26.21 -33.58 -0.66
N MET A 913 -26.38 -32.56 -1.50
CA MET A 913 -26.85 -31.23 -1.09
C MET A 913 -28.25 -31.24 -0.45
N ALA A 914 -29.16 -32.05 -0.98
CA ALA A 914 -30.50 -32.17 -0.44
C ALA A 914 -30.46 -32.88 0.92
N ALA A 915 -29.71 -33.98 1.00
CA ALA A 915 -29.56 -34.77 2.23
C ALA A 915 -28.86 -33.99 3.35
N ILE A 916 -27.84 -33.18 3.05
CA ILE A 916 -27.19 -32.29 4.04
C ILE A 916 -28.21 -31.33 4.69
N LYS A 917 -29.18 -30.83 3.92
CA LYS A 917 -30.21 -29.91 4.44
C LYS A 917 -31.27 -30.60 5.31
N GLU A 918 -31.40 -31.92 5.21
CA GLU A 918 -32.33 -32.73 6.01
C GLU A 918 -31.69 -33.33 7.27
N LEU A 919 -30.37 -33.15 7.48
CA LEU A 919 -29.69 -33.58 8.69
C LEU A 919 -30.32 -32.97 9.94
N LYS A 920 -30.64 -33.82 10.92
CA LYS A 920 -31.22 -33.40 12.19
C LYS A 920 -30.16 -32.84 13.12
N SER A 921 -30.57 -31.98 14.06
CA SER A 921 -29.67 -31.35 15.04
C SER A 921 -28.82 -32.37 15.79
N GLU A 922 -29.39 -33.51 16.19
CA GLU A 922 -28.67 -34.55 16.94
C GLU A 922 -27.51 -35.15 16.11
N GLN A 923 -27.73 -35.33 14.80
CA GLN A 923 -26.72 -35.85 13.88
C GLN A 923 -25.61 -34.81 13.63
N LEU A 924 -25.97 -33.52 13.62
CA LEU A 924 -25.03 -32.42 13.45
C LEU A 924 -24.20 -32.18 14.72
N GLU A 925 -24.75 -32.42 15.91
CA GLU A 925 -24.00 -32.41 17.17
C GLU A 925 -23.00 -33.56 17.24
N GLU A 926 -23.37 -34.74 16.73
CA GLU A 926 -22.48 -35.90 16.63
C GLU A 926 -21.38 -35.66 15.59
N PHE A 927 -21.71 -35.07 14.43
CA PHE A 927 -20.74 -34.60 13.44
C PHE A 927 -19.73 -33.63 14.03
N GLN A 928 -20.19 -32.67 14.85
CA GLN A 928 -19.33 -31.68 15.51
C GLN A 928 -18.37 -32.31 16.53
N LYS A 929 -18.69 -33.49 17.08
CA LYS A 929 -17.81 -34.25 18.00
C LYS A 929 -16.88 -35.21 17.26
N MET A 930 -17.37 -35.85 16.20
CA MET A 930 -16.67 -36.91 15.47
C MET A 930 -15.79 -36.37 14.33
N GLY A 931 -16.04 -35.14 13.86
CA GLY A 931 -15.33 -34.49 12.75
C GLY A 931 -15.69 -35.04 11.35
N SER A 932 -16.59 -36.02 11.28
CA SER A 932 -17.03 -36.65 10.03
C SER A 932 -18.46 -37.18 10.13
N ILE A 933 -19.20 -37.13 9.02
CA ILE A 933 -20.55 -37.72 8.91
C ILE A 933 -20.73 -38.33 7.52
N THR A 934 -21.35 -39.51 7.44
CA THR A 934 -21.66 -40.13 6.15
C THR A 934 -23.07 -39.74 5.71
N VAL A 935 -23.19 -39.11 4.53
CA VAL A 935 -24.46 -38.69 3.93
C VAL A 935 -24.55 -39.25 2.52
N GLU A 936 -25.61 -39.98 2.19
CA GLU A 936 -25.80 -40.62 0.87
C GLU A 936 -24.60 -41.46 0.41
N GLY A 937 -23.92 -42.16 1.34
CA GLY A 937 -22.75 -43.00 1.04
C GLY A 937 -21.43 -42.23 0.86
N HIS A 938 -21.41 -40.92 1.09
CA HIS A 938 -20.22 -40.07 1.02
C HIS A 938 -19.84 -39.54 2.41
N GLU A 939 -18.56 -39.65 2.75
CA GLU A 939 -18.01 -39.06 3.97
C GLU A 939 -17.83 -37.54 3.79
N LEU A 940 -18.42 -36.78 4.70
CA LEU A 940 -18.34 -35.33 4.77
C LEU A 940 -17.48 -34.93 5.98
N HIS A 941 -16.61 -33.95 5.79
CA HIS A 941 -15.77 -33.35 6.83
C HIS A 941 -16.16 -31.88 7.08
N GLU A 942 -15.55 -31.22 8.06
CA GLU A 942 -15.84 -29.81 8.40
C GLU A 942 -15.72 -28.85 7.21
N GLU A 943 -14.82 -29.14 6.26
CA GLU A 943 -14.63 -28.35 5.04
C GLU A 943 -15.76 -28.49 4.00
N ASP A 944 -16.60 -29.51 4.15
CA ASP A 944 -17.71 -29.80 3.26
C ASP A 944 -19.03 -29.12 3.70
N VAL A 945 -19.19 -28.84 5.00
CA VAL A 945 -20.47 -28.47 5.61
C VAL A 945 -20.30 -27.34 6.61
N ARG A 946 -21.06 -26.26 6.43
CA ARG A 946 -21.13 -25.14 7.36
C ARG A 946 -22.29 -25.33 8.34
N LEU A 947 -21.98 -25.43 9.63
CA LEU A 947 -22.98 -25.50 10.69
C LEU A 947 -23.52 -24.10 11.04
N LEU A 948 -24.84 -24.01 11.20
CA LEU A 948 -25.58 -22.80 11.59
C LEU A 948 -26.53 -23.15 12.73
N TYR A 949 -26.76 -22.20 13.63
CA TYR A 949 -27.77 -22.34 14.67
C TYR A 949 -29.10 -21.73 14.20
N THR A 950 -30.22 -22.41 14.46
CA THR A 950 -31.59 -22.02 14.08
C THR A 950 -32.56 -22.21 15.23
N PHE A 951 -33.66 -21.45 15.25
CA PHE A 951 -34.72 -21.57 16.24
C PHE A 951 -35.84 -22.50 15.78
N ASP A 952 -36.35 -23.32 16.69
CA ASP A 952 -37.58 -24.07 16.47
C ASP A 952 -38.78 -23.16 16.81
N GLN A 953 -39.60 -22.82 15.81
CA GLN A 953 -40.77 -21.94 15.99
C GLN A 953 -41.91 -22.61 16.79
N SER A 954 -41.75 -23.90 17.16
CA SER A 954 -42.81 -24.74 17.70
C SER A 954 -42.81 -24.93 19.22
N ALA A 955 -41.84 -24.37 19.95
CA ALA A 955 -41.79 -24.45 21.42
C ALA A 955 -41.94 -23.06 22.07
N ASP A 956 -43.06 -22.86 22.78
CA ASP A 956 -43.38 -21.78 23.71
C ASP A 956 -43.03 -20.35 23.30
N GLY A 957 -43.99 -19.63 22.66
CA GLY A 957 -44.31 -18.18 22.82
C GLY A 957 -43.22 -17.07 22.81
N ASN A 958 -41.93 -17.40 22.87
CA ASN A 958 -40.77 -16.52 23.07
C ASN A 958 -40.05 -16.21 21.75
N SER A 959 -40.59 -16.70 20.62
CA SER A 959 -39.99 -16.56 19.29
C SER A 959 -39.88 -15.12 18.77
N THR A 960 -40.46 -14.14 19.47
CA THR A 960 -40.38 -12.70 19.16
C THR A 960 -39.42 -11.93 20.07
N GLN A 961 -38.86 -12.57 21.12
CA GLN A 961 -38.06 -11.87 22.14
C GLN A 961 -36.58 -11.72 21.74
N PHE A 962 -35.95 -12.80 21.25
CA PHE A 962 -34.51 -12.86 21.03
C PHE A 962 -34.13 -13.02 19.56
N GLU A 963 -33.17 -12.23 19.11
CA GLU A 963 -32.54 -12.38 17.81
C GLU A 963 -31.12 -12.91 17.97
N THR A 964 -30.66 -13.72 17.01
CA THR A 964 -29.40 -14.47 17.19
C THR A 964 -28.41 -14.30 16.07
N HIS A 965 -27.15 -14.45 16.46
CA HIS A 965 -26.04 -14.64 15.56
C HIS A 965 -24.99 -15.49 16.25
N SER A 966 -24.34 -16.37 15.50
CA SER A 966 -23.20 -17.14 15.97
C SER A 966 -21.99 -16.93 15.08
N ASP A 967 -20.83 -17.21 15.64
CA ASP A 967 -19.68 -17.67 14.86
C ASP A 967 -19.49 -19.19 15.11
N ALA A 968 -18.31 -19.73 14.79
CA ALA A 968 -18.04 -21.16 14.97
C ALA A 968 -17.98 -21.61 16.44
N GLN A 969 -17.72 -20.69 17.38
CA GLN A 969 -17.42 -20.99 18.80
C GLN A 969 -18.46 -20.40 19.76
N VAL A 970 -18.93 -19.18 19.51
CA VAL A 970 -19.85 -18.42 20.38
C VAL A 970 -21.18 -18.17 19.68
N LEU A 971 -22.28 -18.35 20.43
CA LEU A 971 -23.62 -17.96 20.02
C LEU A 971 -24.10 -16.79 20.90
N VAL A 972 -24.60 -15.74 20.27
CA VAL A 972 -25.13 -14.55 20.94
C VAL A 972 -26.62 -14.43 20.64
N LEU A 973 -27.43 -14.28 21.68
CA LEU A 973 -28.83 -13.84 21.58
C LEU A 973 -28.96 -12.44 22.14
N LEU A 974 -29.71 -11.58 21.46
CA LEU A 974 -29.98 -10.21 21.86
C LEU A 974 -31.48 -10.01 22.02
N ASP A 975 -31.92 -9.55 23.19
CA ASP A 975 -33.32 -9.21 23.44
C ASP A 975 -33.67 -7.92 22.69
N VAL A 976 -34.55 -8.02 21.70
CA VAL A 976 -34.98 -6.90 20.83
C VAL A 976 -36.38 -6.39 21.17
N THR A 977 -36.94 -6.84 22.30
CA THR A 977 -38.32 -6.49 22.69
C THR A 977 -38.39 -5.00 23.05
N PRO A 978 -39.27 -4.22 22.38
CA PRO A 978 -39.37 -2.78 22.65
C PRO A 978 -39.85 -2.52 24.08
N ASP A 979 -39.18 -1.59 24.75
CA ASP A 979 -39.56 -1.05 26.06
C ASP A 979 -39.67 0.47 25.93
N GLN A 980 -40.82 1.02 26.30
CA GLN A 980 -41.13 2.44 26.09
C GLN A 980 -40.15 3.36 26.83
N ALA A 981 -39.73 2.99 28.05
CA ALA A 981 -38.73 3.77 28.80
C ALA A 981 -37.37 3.80 28.09
N MET A 982 -37.01 2.71 27.40
CA MET A 982 -35.77 2.60 26.61
C MET A 982 -35.84 3.41 25.31
N LEU A 983 -37.02 3.48 24.69
CA LEU A 983 -37.26 4.34 23.54
C LEU A 983 -37.08 5.82 23.91
N ASP A 984 -37.65 6.23 25.04
CA ASP A 984 -37.58 7.61 25.54
C ASP A 984 -36.13 8.02 25.83
N GLU A 985 -35.35 7.18 26.51
CA GLU A 985 -33.91 7.43 26.75
C GLU A 985 -33.12 7.51 25.42
N GLY A 986 -33.45 6.64 24.46
CA GLY A 986 -32.86 6.67 23.12
C GLY A 986 -33.10 7.99 22.39
N VAL A 987 -34.32 8.53 22.50
CA VAL A 987 -34.70 9.83 21.95
C VAL A 987 -33.97 10.98 22.67
N ALA A 988 -33.83 10.93 24.00
CA ALA A 988 -33.04 11.91 24.75
C ALA A 988 -31.57 11.94 24.29
N ARG A 989 -30.97 10.77 24.02
CA ARG A 989 -29.61 10.68 23.43
C ARG A 989 -29.53 11.23 22.01
N GLU A 990 -30.59 11.14 21.22
CA GLU A 990 -30.65 11.78 19.91
C GLU A 990 -30.63 13.31 20.03
N VAL A 991 -31.33 13.89 21.01
CA VAL A 991 -31.30 15.33 21.32
C VAL A 991 -29.89 15.77 21.71
N ILE A 992 -29.23 15.07 22.65
CA ILE A 992 -27.83 15.33 23.02
C ILE A 992 -26.92 15.36 21.80
N ASN A 993 -27.06 14.37 20.91
CA ASN A 993 -26.26 14.28 19.69
C ASN A 993 -26.51 15.45 18.72
N ARG A 994 -27.75 15.96 18.61
CA ARG A 994 -28.03 17.16 17.80
C ARG A 994 -27.34 18.39 18.37
N ILE A 995 -27.40 18.58 19.70
CA ILE A 995 -26.71 19.67 20.40
C ILE A 995 -25.19 19.58 20.17
N GLN A 996 -24.60 18.39 20.32
CA GLN A 996 -23.15 18.20 20.14
C GLN A 996 -22.69 18.37 18.68
N LYS A 997 -23.48 17.94 17.70
CA LYS A 997 -23.22 18.24 16.28
C LYS A 997 -23.26 19.73 16.00
N LEU A 998 -24.22 20.43 16.62
CA LEU A 998 -24.37 21.86 16.48
C LEU A 998 -23.20 22.62 17.12
N ARG A 999 -22.70 22.17 18.29
CA ARG A 999 -21.46 22.67 18.90
C ARG A 999 -20.27 22.57 17.96
N LYS A 1000 -20.05 21.39 17.36
CA LYS A 1000 -18.97 21.20 16.38
C LYS A 1000 -19.11 22.12 15.17
N LYS A 1001 -20.32 22.27 14.63
CA LYS A 1001 -20.60 23.15 13.49
C LYS A 1001 -20.39 24.64 13.83
N GLY A 1002 -20.60 25.00 15.09
CA GLY A 1002 -20.25 26.33 15.64
C GLY A 1002 -18.78 26.49 16.03
N ASN A 1003 -17.91 25.53 15.72
CA ASN A 1003 -16.49 25.50 16.12
C ASN A 1003 -16.25 25.60 17.64
N LEU A 1004 -17.18 25.06 18.44
CA LEU A 1004 -17.10 25.07 19.89
C LEU A 1004 -16.48 23.77 20.43
N VAL A 1005 -15.64 23.89 21.45
CA VAL A 1005 -15.10 22.77 22.23
C VAL A 1005 -15.95 22.52 23.49
N PRO A 1006 -15.92 21.31 24.09
CA PRO A 1006 -16.76 20.97 25.24
C PRO A 1006 -16.57 21.88 26.47
N THR A 1007 -15.43 22.55 26.59
CA THR A 1007 -15.11 23.51 27.65
C THR A 1007 -15.71 24.90 27.42
N ASP A 1008 -16.26 25.18 26.25
CA ASP A 1008 -16.85 26.49 25.95
C ASP A 1008 -18.19 26.65 26.68
N GLU A 1009 -18.30 27.73 27.44
CA GLU A 1009 -19.50 28.11 28.17
C GLU A 1009 -20.60 28.60 27.21
N ILE A 1010 -21.67 27.82 27.13
CA ILE A 1010 -22.83 28.12 26.29
C ILE A 1010 -24.14 27.83 27.03
N THR A 1011 -25.21 28.48 26.56
CA THR A 1011 -26.59 28.16 26.94
C THR A 1011 -27.32 27.58 25.72
N VAL A 1012 -28.07 26.48 25.92
CA VAL A 1012 -28.78 25.77 24.86
C VAL A 1012 -30.27 26.09 24.94
N HIS A 1013 -30.77 26.89 24.01
CA HIS A 1013 -32.20 27.15 23.85
C HIS A 1013 -32.81 26.14 22.90
N TYR A 1014 -34.02 25.65 23.20
CA TYR A 1014 -34.73 24.73 22.33
C TYR A 1014 -36.22 25.05 22.19
N GLN A 1015 -36.77 24.75 21.02
CA GLN A 1015 -38.20 24.84 20.72
C GLN A 1015 -38.65 23.57 19.99
N VAL A 1016 -39.75 22.97 20.46
CA VAL A 1016 -40.36 21.77 19.87
C VAL A 1016 -41.73 22.12 19.31
N GLU A 1017 -42.00 21.71 18.07
CA GLU A 1017 -43.31 21.82 17.43
C GLU A 1017 -43.84 20.40 17.12
N PRO A 1018 -45.01 19.99 17.67
CA PRO A 1018 -45.89 20.72 18.60
C PRO A 1018 -45.37 20.75 20.06
N GLN A 1019 -45.69 21.81 20.80
CA GLN A 1019 -45.20 22.06 22.17
C GLN A 1019 -45.60 21.00 23.21
N GLU A 1020 -46.66 20.23 22.97
CA GLU A 1020 -47.12 19.13 23.85
C GLU A 1020 -46.92 17.74 23.20
N GLY A 1021 -46.00 17.64 22.23
CA GLY A 1021 -45.70 16.39 21.54
C GLY A 1021 -44.84 15.42 22.36
N TYR A 1022 -44.76 14.17 21.90
CA TYR A 1022 -43.92 13.11 22.49
C TYR A 1022 -42.47 13.57 22.75
N LEU A 1023 -41.84 14.26 21.80
CA LEU A 1023 -40.47 14.75 21.95
C LEU A 1023 -40.30 15.76 23.10
N TYR A 1024 -41.28 16.64 23.31
CA TYR A 1024 -41.24 17.62 24.41
C TYR A 1024 -41.28 16.90 25.77
N SER A 1025 -42.17 15.90 25.90
CA SER A 1025 -42.27 15.09 27.13
C SER A 1025 -40.98 14.34 27.46
N VAL A 1026 -40.28 13.81 26.44
CA VAL A 1026 -38.99 13.11 26.60
C VAL A 1026 -37.90 14.08 27.06
N ILE A 1027 -37.80 15.27 26.46
CA ILE A 1027 -36.79 16.28 26.84
C ILE A 1027 -36.99 16.71 28.28
N GLN A 1028 -38.25 16.98 28.69
CA GLN A 1028 -38.58 17.36 30.06
C GLN A 1028 -38.23 16.23 31.04
N GLY A 1029 -38.68 15.00 30.78
CA GLY A 1029 -38.43 13.84 31.64
C GLY A 1029 -36.96 13.42 31.76
N HIS A 1030 -36.10 13.84 30.82
CA HIS A 1030 -34.66 13.52 30.82
C HIS A 1030 -33.76 14.75 30.90
N THR A 1031 -34.27 15.89 31.40
CA THR A 1031 -33.52 17.16 31.47
C THR A 1031 -32.17 16.99 32.19
N ASP A 1032 -32.17 16.33 33.35
CA ASP A 1032 -30.95 16.11 34.14
C ASP A 1032 -29.93 15.23 33.41
N PHE A 1033 -30.40 14.20 32.69
CA PHE A 1033 -29.56 13.32 31.88
C PHE A 1033 -28.92 14.09 30.70
N ILE A 1034 -29.69 14.95 30.04
CA ILE A 1034 -29.20 15.81 28.96
C ILE A 1034 -28.19 16.82 29.52
N LEU A 1035 -28.51 17.47 30.64
CA LEU A 1035 -27.65 18.45 31.31
C LEU A 1035 -26.31 17.83 31.72
N ALA A 1036 -26.33 16.67 32.39
CA ALA A 1036 -25.13 15.96 32.81
C ALA A 1036 -24.21 15.61 31.63
N THR A 1037 -24.78 15.36 30.45
CA THR A 1037 -24.02 14.97 29.25
C THR A 1037 -23.53 16.17 28.43
N VAL A 1038 -24.36 17.20 28.28
CA VAL A 1038 -24.03 18.40 27.50
C VAL A 1038 -23.16 19.37 28.32
N LYS A 1039 -23.27 19.32 29.65
CA LYS A 1039 -22.65 20.27 30.59
C LYS A 1039 -23.02 21.73 30.29
N SER A 1040 -24.25 21.95 29.79
CA SER A 1040 -24.76 23.28 29.47
C SER A 1040 -26.25 23.35 29.79
N PRO A 1041 -26.76 24.46 30.36
CA PRO A 1041 -28.17 24.62 30.67
C PRO A 1041 -29.06 24.47 29.43
N LEU A 1042 -30.15 23.70 29.56
CA LEU A 1042 -31.21 23.60 28.55
C LEU A 1042 -32.37 24.52 28.95
N VAL A 1043 -32.68 25.50 28.10
CA VAL A 1043 -33.75 26.47 28.34
C VAL A 1043 -34.87 26.23 27.32
N PRO A 1044 -36.10 25.91 27.76
CA PRO A 1044 -37.24 25.89 26.86
C PRO A 1044 -37.48 27.31 26.33
N HIS A 1045 -37.90 27.44 25.07
CA HIS A 1045 -38.20 28.69 24.34
C HIS A 1045 -37.02 29.33 23.58
N ALA A 1046 -37.36 30.09 22.54
CA ALA A 1046 -36.40 30.75 21.66
C ALA A 1046 -35.52 31.76 22.43
N ALA A 1047 -34.25 31.87 22.01
CA ALA A 1047 -33.32 32.84 22.59
C ALA A 1047 -33.88 34.28 22.42
N PRO A 1048 -33.83 35.13 23.45
CA PRO A 1048 -34.22 36.54 23.35
C PRO A 1048 -33.53 37.27 22.17
N PRO A 1049 -34.14 38.30 21.56
CA PRO A 1049 -33.53 39.04 20.44
C PRO A 1049 -32.18 39.69 20.76
N SER A 1050 -31.91 39.95 22.04
CA SER A 1050 -30.66 40.52 22.57
C SER A 1050 -29.54 39.47 22.81
N SER A 1051 -29.79 38.19 22.52
CA SER A 1051 -28.84 37.10 22.78
C SER A 1051 -27.72 37.04 21.76
N ASN A 1052 -26.50 36.78 22.20
CA ASN A 1052 -25.35 36.57 21.30
C ASN A 1052 -25.36 35.13 20.73
N VAL A 1053 -26.20 34.92 19.71
CA VAL A 1053 -26.42 33.61 19.07
C VAL A 1053 -25.19 33.17 18.29
N ILE A 1054 -24.65 32.00 18.61
CA ILE A 1054 -23.51 31.39 17.91
C ILE A 1054 -24.00 30.67 16.65
N ILE A 1055 -25.01 29.81 16.81
CA ILE A 1055 -25.56 29.01 15.73
C ILE A 1055 -26.99 28.57 16.07
N LYS A 1056 -27.85 28.54 15.06
CA LYS A 1056 -29.26 28.13 15.16
C LYS A 1056 -29.57 27.10 14.07
N GLU A 1057 -30.22 25.99 14.43
CA GLU A 1057 -30.59 24.94 13.47
C GLU A 1057 -31.94 24.31 13.82
N LYS A 1058 -32.82 24.19 12.82
CA LYS A 1058 -34.09 23.45 12.91
C LYS A 1058 -33.90 22.06 12.31
N THR A 1059 -34.29 21.01 13.03
CA THR A 1059 -34.13 19.61 12.60
C THR A 1059 -35.38 18.79 12.91
N GLN A 1060 -35.73 17.84 12.04
CA GLN A 1060 -36.77 16.85 12.36
C GLN A 1060 -36.22 15.72 13.23
N LEU A 1061 -36.99 15.37 14.27
CA LEU A 1061 -36.72 14.24 15.15
C LEU A 1061 -38.03 13.54 15.52
N LYS A 1062 -38.16 12.27 15.13
CA LYS A 1062 -39.35 11.41 15.41
C LYS A 1062 -40.69 12.04 15.03
N GLY A 1063 -40.72 12.78 13.92
CA GLY A 1063 -41.94 13.44 13.42
C GLY A 1063 -42.29 14.76 14.10
N SER A 1064 -41.43 15.26 15.01
CA SER A 1064 -41.52 16.61 15.59
C SER A 1064 -40.38 17.49 15.08
N ASP A 1065 -40.66 18.79 14.99
CA ASP A 1065 -39.68 19.80 14.61
C ASP A 1065 -38.95 20.30 15.87
N LEU A 1066 -37.64 20.10 15.94
CA LEU A 1066 -36.76 20.53 17.03
C LEU A 1066 -35.82 21.63 16.53
N GLU A 1067 -36.02 22.85 17.02
CA GLU A 1067 -35.12 23.97 16.81
C GLU A 1067 -34.18 24.13 18.02
N ILE A 1068 -32.87 24.20 17.76
CA ILE A 1068 -31.84 24.37 18.79
C ILE A 1068 -31.05 25.65 18.47
N THR A 1069 -30.86 26.50 19.47
CA THR A 1069 -30.05 27.73 19.38
C THR A 1069 -28.97 27.71 20.47
N LEU A 1070 -27.71 27.81 20.07
CA LEU A 1070 -26.58 27.93 20.99
C LEU A 1070 -26.22 29.40 21.17
N VAL A 1071 -26.16 29.87 22.42
CA VAL A 1071 -25.84 31.26 22.79
C VAL A 1071 -24.55 31.28 23.60
N ARG A 1072 -23.69 32.30 23.39
CA ARG A 1072 -22.42 32.45 24.11
C ARG A 1072 -22.65 32.89 25.56
N GLY A 1073 -22.00 32.19 26.50
CA GLY A 1073 -22.02 32.49 27.94
C GLY A 1073 -23.07 31.68 28.71
N SER A 1074 -22.77 31.36 29.98
CA SER A 1074 -23.80 31.16 30.99
C SER A 1074 -24.54 32.49 31.16
N SER A 1075 -25.86 32.45 31.38
CA SER A 1075 -26.74 33.58 31.78
C SER A 1075 -25.97 34.86 32.12
N PRO A 1076 -26.16 35.98 31.39
CA PRO A 1076 -25.22 37.10 31.40
C PRO A 1076 -24.90 37.53 32.82
N ALA A 1077 -23.61 37.51 33.19
CA ALA A 1077 -23.13 38.45 34.17
C ALA A 1077 -23.45 39.83 33.59
N MET A 1078 -24.50 40.47 34.12
CA MET A 1078 -24.84 41.84 33.76
C MET A 1078 -23.60 42.69 34.09
N ASP A 1079 -23.01 43.37 33.10
CA ASP A 1079 -21.96 44.39 33.30
C ASP A 1079 -22.56 45.67 33.94
N GLY A 1080 -23.36 45.49 34.99
CA GLY A 1080 -24.14 46.53 35.64
C GLY A 1080 -25.11 45.99 36.69
N PRO A 1081 -25.83 46.90 37.38
CA PRO A 1081 -26.96 46.55 38.24
C PRO A 1081 -28.01 45.67 37.55
N SER A 1082 -28.47 44.64 38.26
CA SER A 1082 -29.64 43.83 37.89
C SER A 1082 -30.93 44.66 37.82
N CYS A 1083 -31.01 45.78 38.53
CA CYS A 1083 -32.12 46.73 38.44
C CYS A 1083 -31.83 47.87 37.45
N ALA A 1084 -32.83 48.28 36.66
CA ALA A 1084 -32.81 49.44 35.79
C ALA A 1084 -32.34 50.70 36.53
N TYR A 1085 -31.48 51.48 35.87
CA TYR A 1085 -30.81 52.61 36.49
C TYR A 1085 -30.50 53.73 35.50
N VAL A 1086 -30.20 54.92 36.01
CA VAL A 1086 -29.65 56.04 35.23
C VAL A 1086 -28.43 56.63 35.92
N LYS A 1087 -27.48 57.09 35.10
CA LYS A 1087 -26.39 57.95 35.55
C LYS A 1087 -26.90 59.38 35.51
N LEU A 1088 -26.55 60.19 36.50
CA LEU A 1088 -27.00 61.57 36.62
C LEU A 1088 -25.79 62.50 36.60
N HIS A 1089 -25.86 63.53 35.77
CA HIS A 1089 -25.00 64.70 35.85
C HIS A 1089 -25.86 65.90 36.25
N ILE A 1090 -25.67 66.40 37.47
CA ILE A 1090 -26.50 67.43 38.09
C ILE A 1090 -25.70 68.72 38.11
N ALA A 1091 -26.17 69.74 37.41
CA ALA A 1091 -25.61 71.09 37.42
C ALA A 1091 -26.67 72.07 37.93
N ALA A 1092 -26.61 72.42 39.21
CA ALA A 1092 -27.62 73.27 39.84
C ALA A 1092 -27.00 74.15 40.93
N ASN A 1093 -27.47 75.40 41.09
CA ASN A 1093 -26.94 76.38 42.04
C ASN A 1093 -25.41 76.61 41.95
N GLY A 1094 -24.81 76.55 40.76
CA GLY A 1094 -23.36 76.72 40.57
C GLY A 1094 -22.50 75.56 41.07
N THR A 1095 -23.12 74.43 41.46
CA THR A 1095 -22.43 73.19 41.85
C THR A 1095 -22.71 72.08 40.84
N GLU A 1096 -21.66 71.38 40.41
CA GLU A 1096 -21.75 70.17 39.60
C GLU A 1096 -21.56 68.93 40.48
N GLN A 1097 -22.48 67.98 40.37
CA GLN A 1097 -22.43 66.69 41.03
C GLN A 1097 -22.75 65.59 40.02
N SER A 1098 -22.14 64.43 40.15
CA SER A 1098 -22.51 63.24 39.39
C SER A 1098 -22.94 62.14 40.34
N GLY A 1099 -23.87 61.30 39.91
CA GLY A 1099 -24.29 60.17 40.73
C GLY A 1099 -25.14 59.17 39.99
N PHE A 1100 -25.67 58.22 40.75
CA PHE A 1100 -26.35 57.04 40.25
C PHE A 1100 -27.76 56.95 40.85
N LEU A 1101 -28.75 56.54 40.08
CA LEU A 1101 -30.10 56.33 40.61
C LEU A 1101 -30.68 55.02 40.08
N LEU A 1102 -31.16 54.16 40.97
CA LEU A 1102 -31.96 53.01 40.61
C LEU A 1102 -33.37 53.49 40.25
N LEU A 1103 -33.82 53.14 39.04
CA LEU A 1103 -35.18 53.41 38.56
C LEU A 1103 -36.17 52.36 39.04
N GLU A 1104 -35.69 51.18 39.43
CA GLU A 1104 -36.51 50.12 40.00
C GLU A 1104 -35.86 49.51 41.23
N ASN A 1105 -36.69 48.93 42.10
CA ASN A 1105 -36.24 48.08 43.18
C ASN A 1105 -36.50 46.60 42.87
N PRO A 1106 -35.94 45.67 43.66
CA PRO A 1106 -36.06 44.22 43.39
C PRO A 1106 -37.47 43.64 43.61
N LYS A 1107 -38.43 44.45 44.07
CA LYS A 1107 -39.85 44.09 44.16
C LYS A 1107 -40.65 44.55 42.93
N GLY A 1108 -39.99 45.10 41.91
CA GLY A 1108 -40.61 45.60 40.69
C GLY A 1108 -41.33 46.94 40.85
N ALA A 1109 -41.11 47.68 41.95
CA ALA A 1109 -41.63 49.04 42.07
C ALA A 1109 -40.69 50.01 41.34
N ALA A 1110 -41.11 50.44 40.15
CA ALA A 1110 -40.40 51.43 39.35
C ALA A 1110 -40.80 52.86 39.75
N ILE A 1111 -39.88 53.81 39.58
CA ILE A 1111 -40.20 55.23 39.53
C ILE A 1111 -41.12 55.43 38.34
N SER A 1112 -42.37 55.76 38.62
CA SER A 1112 -43.48 55.68 37.67
C SER A 1112 -43.75 57.00 36.93
N SER A 1113 -43.14 58.11 37.39
CA SER A 1113 -43.31 59.42 36.77
C SER A 1113 -42.05 60.29 36.86
N LEU A 1114 -41.92 61.23 35.92
CA LEU A 1114 -40.85 62.22 35.91
C LEU A 1114 -40.85 63.08 37.21
N SER A 1115 -42.01 63.27 37.83
CA SER A 1115 -42.15 63.97 39.10
C SER A 1115 -41.51 63.20 40.26
N GLU A 1116 -41.69 61.88 40.31
CA GLU A 1116 -41.03 60.99 41.28
C GLU A 1116 -39.52 60.95 41.05
N LEU A 1117 -39.07 60.91 39.78
CA LEU A 1117 -37.66 60.99 39.43
C LEU A 1117 -37.03 62.29 39.95
N LYS A 1118 -37.66 63.45 39.67
CA LYS A 1118 -37.19 64.76 40.15
C LYS A 1118 -37.18 64.83 41.68
N ALA A 1119 -38.19 64.28 42.35
CA ALA A 1119 -38.24 64.24 43.81
C ALA A 1119 -37.12 63.38 44.41
N ALA A 1120 -36.85 62.21 43.82
CA ALA A 1120 -35.77 61.33 44.23
C ALA A 1120 -34.40 62.00 44.05
N VAL A 1121 -34.17 62.66 42.91
CA VAL A 1121 -32.96 63.43 42.63
C VAL A 1121 -32.79 64.56 43.64
N SER A 1122 -33.82 65.38 43.87
CA SER A 1122 -33.76 66.46 44.86
C SER A 1122 -33.49 65.96 46.28
N SER A 1123 -34.08 64.83 46.67
CA SER A 1123 -33.92 64.26 47.99
C SER A 1123 -32.52 63.68 48.22
N ILE A 1124 -32.01 62.90 47.26
CA ILE A 1124 -30.72 62.20 47.38
C ILE A 1124 -29.55 63.18 47.31
N PHE A 1125 -29.63 64.15 46.40
CA PHE A 1125 -28.57 65.14 46.18
C PHE A 1125 -28.82 66.45 46.97
N GLN A 1126 -29.81 66.48 47.86
CA GLN A 1126 -30.15 67.60 48.75
C GLN A 1126 -30.34 68.95 48.04
N LEU A 1127 -30.96 68.93 46.85
CA LEU A 1127 -31.19 70.13 46.03
C LEU A 1127 -32.38 70.94 46.57
N LYS A 1128 -32.13 72.17 47.03
CA LYS A 1128 -33.18 73.09 47.53
C LYS A 1128 -33.69 74.03 46.43
N ILE A 1129 -34.21 73.48 45.32
CA ILE A 1129 -34.65 74.27 44.14
C ILE A 1129 -36.06 73.84 43.72
N PRO A 1130 -36.99 74.78 43.43
CA PRO A 1130 -38.39 74.46 43.15
C PRO A 1130 -38.67 73.93 41.73
N ARG A 1131 -37.77 74.11 40.75
CA ARG A 1131 -37.92 73.58 39.38
C ARG A 1131 -36.60 72.98 38.87
N LEU A 1132 -36.61 71.68 38.62
CA LEU A 1132 -35.55 70.94 37.94
C LEU A 1132 -36.04 70.48 36.57
N SER A 1133 -35.18 70.59 35.56
CA SER A 1133 -35.36 70.00 34.24
C SER A 1133 -34.38 68.85 34.06
N VAL A 1134 -34.83 67.76 33.44
CA VAL A 1134 -34.04 66.55 33.21
C VAL A 1134 -33.94 66.33 31.70
N TYR A 1135 -32.73 66.16 31.19
CA TYR A 1135 -32.43 66.00 29.79
C TYR A 1135 -31.80 64.63 29.53
N ASP A 1136 -32.23 63.96 28.46
CA ASP A 1136 -31.51 62.86 27.82
C ASP A 1136 -30.75 63.47 26.63
N ASP A 1137 -29.43 63.54 26.72
CA ASP A 1137 -28.56 64.37 25.87
C ASP A 1137 -29.04 65.84 25.77
N LYS A 1138 -29.66 66.21 24.65
CA LYS A 1138 -30.17 67.57 24.35
C LYS A 1138 -31.69 67.70 24.44
N LYS A 1139 -32.41 66.61 24.73
CA LYS A 1139 -33.87 66.58 24.73
C LYS A 1139 -34.39 66.58 26.16
N GLU A 1140 -35.23 67.56 26.48
CA GLU A 1140 -35.90 67.61 27.79
C GLU A 1140 -36.92 66.48 27.91
N LEU A 1141 -36.91 65.77 29.03
CA LEU A 1141 -37.90 64.75 29.35
C LEU A 1141 -39.21 65.44 29.78
N HIS A 1142 -40.32 64.99 29.21
CA HIS A 1142 -41.67 65.45 29.55
C HIS A 1142 -42.41 64.40 30.40
N SER A 1143 -43.60 64.74 30.91
CA SER A 1143 -44.38 63.92 31.85
C SER A 1143 -44.63 62.47 31.41
N ASP A 1144 -44.66 62.24 30.09
CA ASP A 1144 -45.06 60.97 29.48
C ASP A 1144 -43.86 60.10 29.09
N ALA A 1145 -42.65 60.45 29.56
CA ALA A 1145 -41.43 59.71 29.26
C ALA A 1145 -41.45 58.32 29.93
N ASP A 1146 -41.22 57.27 29.14
CA ASP A 1146 -40.97 55.92 29.66
C ASP A 1146 -39.59 55.88 30.33
N LEU A 1147 -39.59 55.98 31.66
CA LEU A 1147 -38.36 56.05 32.45
C LEU A 1147 -37.53 54.76 32.38
N LEU A 1148 -38.15 53.58 32.23
CA LEU A 1148 -37.42 52.31 32.15
C LEU A 1148 -36.63 52.18 30.83
N SER A 1149 -37.11 52.81 29.76
CA SER A 1149 -36.37 52.91 28.49
C SER A 1149 -35.05 53.69 28.59
N LEU A 1150 -34.84 54.43 29.69
CA LEU A 1150 -33.63 55.21 29.96
C LEU A 1150 -32.55 54.38 30.69
N ASN A 1151 -32.75 53.08 30.89
CA ASN A 1151 -31.80 52.22 31.58
C ASN A 1151 -30.37 52.35 31.01
N GLY A 1152 -29.40 52.59 31.89
CA GLY A 1152 -27.98 52.72 31.57
C GLY A 1152 -27.55 54.09 31.02
N LYS A 1153 -28.48 54.99 30.69
CA LYS A 1153 -28.18 56.30 30.09
C LYS A 1153 -27.68 57.33 31.11
N LEU A 1154 -26.97 58.35 30.62
CA LEU A 1154 -26.60 59.55 31.37
C LEU A 1154 -27.66 60.63 31.17
N LEU A 1155 -28.30 61.07 32.25
CA LEU A 1155 -29.26 62.16 32.24
C LEU A 1155 -28.62 63.42 32.85
N HIS A 1156 -28.86 64.56 32.21
CA HIS A 1156 -28.42 65.86 32.70
C HIS A 1156 -29.56 66.56 33.44
N VAL A 1157 -29.36 66.89 34.72
CA VAL A 1157 -30.34 67.58 35.56
C VAL A 1157 -29.86 69.00 35.81
N THR A 1158 -30.65 70.00 35.44
CA THR A 1158 -30.27 71.42 35.59
C THR A 1158 -31.44 72.29 36.02
N SER A 1159 -31.11 73.44 36.63
CA SER A 1159 -32.05 74.53 36.95
C SER A 1159 -32.07 75.66 35.90
N GLU A 1160 -31.20 75.61 34.89
CA GLU A 1160 -31.05 76.62 33.83
C GLU A 1160 -31.45 76.07 32.43
N ALA A 1161 -31.74 76.95 31.48
CA ALA A 1161 -32.21 76.55 30.14
C ALA A 1161 -31.04 76.10 29.24
N VAL A 1162 -31.09 74.82 28.83
CA VAL A 1162 -30.20 74.09 27.91
C VAL A 1162 -28.80 73.77 28.47
N PRO A 1163 -28.44 72.48 28.65
CA PRO A 1163 -27.12 72.10 29.16
C PRO A 1163 -26.01 72.28 28.12
N VAL A 1164 -24.86 72.83 28.54
CA VAL A 1164 -23.58 72.72 27.81
C VAL A 1164 -23.01 71.33 28.12
N VAL A 1165 -22.90 70.46 27.10
CA VAL A 1165 -22.40 69.08 27.27
C VAL A 1165 -20.90 69.11 27.61
N PRO A 1166 -20.44 68.65 28.78
CA PRO A 1166 -19.01 68.53 29.07
C PRO A 1166 -18.40 67.36 28.31
N SER A 1167 -17.20 67.54 27.76
CA SER A 1167 -16.48 66.56 26.92
C SER A 1167 -15.67 65.51 27.71
N ASN A 1168 -15.84 65.40 29.03
CA ASN A 1168 -15.26 64.34 29.85
C ASN A 1168 -16.23 63.96 30.97
N GLY A 1169 -17.04 62.92 30.75
CA GLY A 1169 -17.81 62.27 31.83
C GLY A 1169 -16.86 61.52 32.75
N GLY A 1170 -16.41 62.16 33.83
CA GLY A 1170 -15.56 61.54 34.83
C GLY A 1170 -16.18 60.26 35.41
N GLN A 1171 -15.35 59.22 35.55
CA GLN A 1171 -15.72 57.96 36.17
C GLN A 1171 -15.92 58.17 37.68
N LEU A 1172 -17.14 57.93 38.15
CA LEU A 1172 -17.47 57.81 39.57
C LEU A 1172 -18.34 56.57 39.74
N ASP A 1173 -17.70 55.47 40.13
CA ASP A 1173 -18.33 54.18 40.39
C ASP A 1173 -18.96 54.17 41.79
N CYS A 1174 -20.29 54.28 41.85
CA CYS A 1174 -21.01 54.02 43.10
C CYS A 1174 -20.94 52.52 43.41
N GLN A 1175 -20.46 52.15 44.59
CA GLN A 1175 -20.35 50.75 44.96
C GLN A 1175 -21.75 50.13 45.12
N TYR A 1176 -22.04 49.08 44.35
CA TYR A 1176 -23.27 48.30 44.43
C TYR A 1176 -22.98 46.80 44.48
N VAL A 1177 -23.98 46.03 44.90
CA VAL A 1177 -24.00 44.57 44.85
C VAL A 1177 -25.31 44.09 44.25
N ASN A 1178 -25.24 43.10 43.37
CA ASN A 1178 -26.41 42.42 42.83
C ASN A 1178 -26.87 41.33 43.79
N LEU A 1179 -28.15 41.03 43.81
CA LEU A 1179 -28.78 40.08 44.71
C LEU A 1179 -29.64 39.11 43.90
N ARG A 1180 -29.57 37.83 44.24
CA ARG A 1180 -30.42 36.79 43.65
C ARG A 1180 -30.97 35.89 44.75
N LEU A 1181 -32.30 35.83 44.87
CA LEU A 1181 -32.93 34.89 45.79
C LEU A 1181 -32.81 33.48 45.19
N LEU A 1182 -32.38 32.48 45.95
CA LEU A 1182 -32.24 31.11 45.41
C LEU A 1182 -33.57 30.35 45.35
N SER A 1183 -34.55 30.73 46.17
CA SER A 1183 -35.86 30.07 46.22
C SER A 1183 -36.82 30.53 45.12
N THR A 1184 -36.52 31.61 44.40
CA THR A 1184 -37.32 32.15 43.29
C THR A 1184 -36.39 32.75 42.23
N GLU A 1185 -36.87 33.15 41.05
CA GLU A 1185 -36.03 33.88 40.08
C GLU A 1185 -35.86 35.39 40.39
N ALA A 1186 -36.25 35.85 41.59
CA ALA A 1186 -36.20 37.27 41.94
C ALA A 1186 -34.75 37.80 42.02
N GLN A 1187 -34.49 38.90 41.32
CA GLN A 1187 -33.19 39.58 41.26
C GLN A 1187 -33.30 41.03 41.72
N GLY A 1188 -32.17 41.59 42.15
CA GLY A 1188 -32.13 42.96 42.65
C GLY A 1188 -30.76 43.59 42.69
N THR A 1189 -30.71 44.91 42.86
CA THR A 1189 -29.48 45.64 43.16
C THR A 1189 -29.61 46.43 44.45
N LEU A 1190 -28.57 46.38 45.27
CA LEU A 1190 -28.41 47.22 46.45
C LEU A 1190 -27.17 48.10 46.31
N LEU A 1191 -27.35 49.40 46.49
CA LEU A 1191 -26.22 50.34 46.57
C LEU A 1191 -25.57 50.20 47.95
N LEU A 1192 -24.26 49.96 48.00
CA LEU A 1192 -23.46 49.81 49.22
C LEU A 1192 -23.16 51.18 49.88
N GLN A 1193 -23.30 52.27 49.13
CA GLN A 1193 -23.16 53.65 49.60
C GLN A 1193 -24.19 54.54 48.89
N ASN A 1194 -24.52 55.70 49.48
CA ASN A 1194 -25.38 56.67 48.81
C ASN A 1194 -24.64 57.23 47.56
N PRO A 1195 -25.34 57.51 46.45
CA PRO A 1195 -24.85 58.21 45.26
C PRO A 1195 -23.94 59.43 45.45
N VAL A 1196 -23.98 60.12 46.59
CA VAL A 1196 -23.06 61.23 46.94
C VAL A 1196 -21.79 60.81 47.71
N GLY A 1197 -21.53 59.51 47.84
CA GLY A 1197 -20.34 58.97 48.52
C GLY A 1197 -20.35 59.05 50.05
N GLN A 1198 -21.53 59.28 50.66
CA GLN A 1198 -21.71 59.38 52.11
C GLN A 1198 -22.57 58.22 52.64
N ASN A 1199 -22.47 57.90 53.93
CA ASN A 1199 -23.29 56.86 54.60
C ASN A 1199 -23.17 55.45 53.98
N ALA A 1200 -21.96 54.90 53.92
CA ALA A 1200 -21.76 53.50 53.53
C ALA A 1200 -22.54 52.56 54.48
N LEU A 1201 -23.12 51.50 53.90
CA LEU A 1201 -23.77 50.44 54.68
C LEU A 1201 -22.75 49.81 55.64
N SER A 1202 -23.21 49.36 56.80
CA SER A 1202 -22.43 48.46 57.64
C SER A 1202 -22.70 47.01 57.21
N SER A 1203 -21.82 46.08 57.56
CA SER A 1203 -22.01 44.65 57.26
C SER A 1203 -23.35 44.13 57.82
N GLN A 1204 -23.79 44.64 58.98
CA GLN A 1204 -25.09 44.33 59.56
C GLN A 1204 -26.25 45.04 58.81
N GLY A 1205 -26.01 46.26 58.32
CA GLY A 1205 -26.93 47.00 57.46
C GLY A 1205 -27.20 46.30 56.13
N LEU A 1206 -26.20 45.62 55.55
CA LEU A 1206 -26.36 44.82 54.33
C LEU A 1206 -27.43 43.73 54.51
N TYR A 1207 -27.36 42.93 55.57
CA TYR A 1207 -28.39 41.91 55.82
C TYR A 1207 -29.77 42.54 56.07
N HIS A 1208 -29.85 43.65 56.81
CA HIS A 1208 -31.11 44.32 57.03
C HIS A 1208 -31.75 44.79 55.70
N GLU A 1209 -30.95 45.37 54.81
CA GLU A 1209 -31.41 45.82 53.50
C GLU A 1209 -31.75 44.66 52.56
N VAL A 1210 -30.97 43.58 52.52
CA VAL A 1210 -31.31 42.37 51.76
C VAL A 1210 -32.64 41.78 52.23
N ALA A 1211 -32.88 41.73 53.55
CA ALA A 1211 -34.13 41.28 54.11
C ALA A 1211 -35.30 42.19 53.70
N ARG A 1212 -35.08 43.52 53.70
CA ARG A 1212 -36.07 44.50 53.26
C ARG A 1212 -36.40 44.35 51.77
N VAL A 1213 -35.37 44.17 50.95
CA VAL A 1213 -35.39 44.00 49.50
C VAL A 1213 -36.26 42.81 49.10
N PHE A 1214 -36.03 41.62 49.67
CA PHE A 1214 -36.82 40.44 49.33
C PHE A 1214 -38.05 40.22 50.24
N GLY A 1215 -38.34 41.16 51.15
CA GLY A 1215 -39.49 41.03 52.06
C GLY A 1215 -39.35 39.91 53.10
N LEU A 1216 -38.13 39.51 53.44
CA LEU A 1216 -37.81 38.39 54.34
C LEU A 1216 -37.97 38.75 55.84
N ARG A 1217 -38.91 39.64 56.18
CA ARG A 1217 -39.13 40.06 57.58
C ARG A 1217 -39.41 38.82 58.44
N SER A 1218 -38.59 38.61 59.47
CA SER A 1218 -38.64 37.49 60.42
C SER A 1218 -38.16 36.12 59.88
N ARG A 1219 -37.62 36.02 58.65
CA ARG A 1219 -37.00 34.78 58.12
C ARG A 1219 -35.48 34.82 58.29
N ARG A 1220 -34.87 33.69 58.63
CA ARG A 1220 -33.40 33.54 58.66
C ARG A 1220 -32.90 33.24 57.24
N PHE A 1221 -31.81 33.88 56.82
CA PHE A 1221 -31.19 33.63 55.52
C PHE A 1221 -29.67 33.78 55.61
N ARG A 1222 -28.96 33.21 54.65
CA ARG A 1222 -27.51 33.35 54.47
C ARG A 1222 -27.21 33.95 53.08
N LEU A 1223 -26.04 34.57 52.96
CA LEU A 1223 -25.57 35.21 51.74
C LEU A 1223 -24.34 34.47 51.21
N TYR A 1224 -24.33 34.12 49.93
CA TYR A 1224 -23.24 33.40 49.29
C TYR A 1224 -22.72 34.15 48.05
N LEU A 1225 -21.45 33.93 47.69
CA LEU A 1225 -20.83 34.54 46.50
C LEU A 1225 -21.14 33.79 45.20
N ASP A 1226 -21.68 32.58 45.29
CA ASP A 1226 -22.02 31.72 44.16
C ASP A 1226 -23.29 30.89 44.44
N ALA A 1227 -23.91 30.38 43.37
CA ALA A 1227 -25.13 29.58 43.46
C ALA A 1227 -24.93 28.20 44.10
N ALA A 1228 -23.70 27.68 44.11
CA ALA A 1228 -23.34 26.41 44.74
C ALA A 1228 -23.08 26.54 46.25
N MET A 1229 -23.28 27.74 46.81
CA MET A 1229 -23.12 28.06 48.23
C MET A 1229 -21.69 27.83 48.76
N SER A 1230 -20.67 27.98 47.90
CA SER A 1230 -19.27 27.63 48.22
C SER A 1230 -18.50 28.72 49.00
N GLY A 1231 -18.99 29.96 49.02
CA GLY A 1231 -18.41 31.06 49.81
C GLY A 1231 -19.46 31.90 50.55
N GLU A 1232 -19.68 31.64 51.85
CA GLU A 1232 -20.61 32.40 52.68
C GLU A 1232 -20.03 33.79 53.04
N VAL A 1233 -20.78 34.85 52.76
CA VAL A 1233 -20.47 36.19 53.26
C VAL A 1233 -20.78 36.22 54.74
N THR A 1234 -19.83 36.62 55.58
CA THR A 1234 -19.99 36.72 57.03
C THR A 1234 -20.07 38.19 57.47
N CYS A 1235 -20.62 38.46 58.67
CA CYS A 1235 -20.77 39.82 59.22
C CYS A 1235 -19.47 40.64 59.36
N GLY A 1236 -18.28 40.06 59.10
CA GLY A 1236 -16.99 40.74 59.11
C GLY A 1236 -16.43 41.11 57.72
N ALA A 1237 -17.13 40.79 56.63
CA ALA A 1237 -16.65 41.08 55.28
C ALA A 1237 -16.54 42.59 55.01
N ALA A 1238 -15.44 43.01 54.38
CA ALA A 1238 -15.28 44.37 53.90
C ALA A 1238 -16.20 44.60 52.70
N LEU A 1239 -17.21 45.45 52.86
CA LEU A 1239 -18.21 45.74 51.83
C LEU A 1239 -17.64 46.23 50.49
N PRO A 1240 -16.51 46.98 50.43
CA PRO A 1240 -15.87 47.31 49.16
C PRO A 1240 -15.52 46.09 48.29
N ASP A 1241 -15.21 44.95 48.91
CA ASP A 1241 -14.86 43.71 48.20
C ASP A 1241 -16.08 43.02 47.57
N LEU A 1242 -17.29 43.50 47.89
CA LEU A 1242 -18.56 43.03 47.31
C LEU A 1242 -19.03 43.89 46.14
N HIS A 1243 -18.30 44.96 45.79
CA HIS A 1243 -18.64 45.79 44.65
C HIS A 1243 -18.73 44.92 43.37
N THR A 1244 -19.77 45.14 42.58
CA THR A 1244 -20.12 44.47 41.31
C THR A 1244 -20.40 42.96 41.40
N LYS A 1245 -20.26 42.35 42.58
CA LYS A 1245 -20.56 40.93 42.78
C LYS A 1245 -22.06 40.68 42.86
N THR A 1246 -22.45 39.42 42.63
CA THR A 1246 -23.80 38.92 42.88
C THR A 1246 -23.80 38.09 44.16
N LEU A 1247 -24.64 38.45 45.12
CA LEU A 1247 -24.90 37.65 46.31
C LEU A 1247 -26.14 36.79 46.14
N TYR A 1248 -25.97 35.50 46.41
CA TYR A 1248 -27.02 34.51 46.39
C TYR A 1248 -27.62 34.39 47.78
N VAL A 1249 -28.92 34.70 47.89
CA VAL A 1249 -29.66 34.72 49.15
C VAL A 1249 -30.35 33.36 49.32
N HIS A 1250 -29.90 32.59 50.31
CA HIS A 1250 -30.51 31.31 50.67
C HIS A 1250 -31.37 31.49 51.92
N VAL A 1251 -32.69 31.35 51.79
CA VAL A 1251 -33.61 31.41 52.93
C VAL A 1251 -33.57 30.06 53.65
N LEU A 1252 -33.23 30.09 54.93
CA LEU A 1252 -33.17 28.87 55.74
C LEU A 1252 -34.60 28.44 56.12
N PRO A 1253 -34.88 27.12 56.15
CA PRO A 1253 -36.17 26.60 56.62
C PRO A 1253 -36.47 27.08 58.04
N THR A 1254 -37.70 27.51 58.31
CA THR A 1254 -38.17 27.71 59.68
C THR A 1254 -38.57 26.36 60.28
N THR A 1255 -38.36 26.16 61.58
CA THR A 1255 -38.54 24.91 62.36
C THR A 1255 -39.95 24.30 62.36
N ALA A 1256 -40.85 24.74 61.47
CA ALA A 1256 -42.17 24.16 61.23
C ALA A 1256 -42.24 23.36 59.89
N GLU A 1257 -41.16 23.30 59.10
CA GLU A 1257 -41.10 22.59 57.80
C GLU A 1257 -39.82 21.73 57.68
N CYS A 1258 -39.47 20.98 58.72
CA CYS A 1258 -38.44 19.93 58.69
C CYS A 1258 -39.05 18.57 59.06
#